data_AF-A0A975B475-F1
#
_entry.id   AF-A0A975B475-F1
#
_cell.length_a   1.000
_cell.length_b   1.000
_cell.length_c   1.000
_cell.angle_alpha   90.00
_cell.angle_beta   90.00
_cell.angle_gamma   90.00
#
_symmetry.space_group_name_H-M   'P 1'
#
loop_
_entity.id
_entity.type
_entity.pdbx_description
1 polymer ?
#
loop_
_entity_poly.entity_id
_entity_poly.type
_entity_poly.pdbx_seq_one_letter_code
_entity_poly.pdbx_strand_id
1 'polypeptide(L)'
;MHNNYELKPDLTSEDFVGRDDLMRVIHLATKDRNKLRIINVQGEGGVGKTSVLREVRKKYGKDTNHSLFVTNLIDFFDISARFRRGFMLRLIEELKPDNANGELTALYEKVIKDMEKYFMADISGASHEQFKEKRNELISSFKVFYNKLAFYYRIIILIDTFELVQHIFGNWLAKFLSQRENTVIIICGRKNKKWQNSILKFAEEKHITYYELEKFNQQDTEELFNISEAGKKLDAQEREKLWLLSNGRPVLLTLALDWREIYGVSINSLTETSGKYSLNQLQAFSETELKNVREAFEAELMQRFMGLKDHDNAINLMAVINKDFTADMLVFFLGIKEDEAEKVLENIARWTFMKSHIAKKSFQLHDLIRDLIIKHVWPKLDPSRQLRQKYYKKAVKYYNNLIEQVKEKEQKKLKEKNGNDQAQEYKLNYELIKLKHEYTLLKIQRTYYDLLSDYDEAVIRYRYFFVDLVWARDRVFYDLIREERKNACYMLGKDYPELQEKMENARIQIVAEGQFDSGLNILNKEILTYVNKESDPLLYALILLYQGIAHNYKGDDSRKSEKLLKQSISILEGIKNKTYPVNRALGRAYTNLGYLYYSTIKLTKAIDAYKKALKYSKKSNQDSLVAAIKNDMAFVYARFGDCGLARLLCNDGLKIRELLGMQYHTGLSYSMMGRVEYFDRKYESGIYYCSIALRIFERIADVRGLALAHRAMGANLISSGLEKESVAIFNNAERHLKESYKYFTEKEIQPEPVYLIEISEYFGLLYQDWGTIIKKTKPNDSSIKDFYEKAEIWFNKAIEQARKSKYEWAEAHLLERLFSFYFVHMNKKDSVDRLLKEIENIMKKNIPSSLFISVEQVKPVPIDEDIIEEKEYLYILGRLYRGRARLAYSDYQDKRDANLLKIIAVYYTLACVFIEKFASNSAGMGFTLTEMKSILDDLDMENISDFHEHVKKALKEYNLERYSMILKWIDKCTGL
;
A
#
# COMPACT_ATOMS: atom_id res chain seq x y z
N MET A 1 32.68 -11.04 33.91
CA MET A 1 34.10 -10.65 33.76
C MET A 1 34.16 -9.50 32.78
N HIS A 2 34.75 -8.38 33.21
CA HIS A 2 34.91 -7.16 32.43
C HIS A 2 36.02 -7.34 31.40
N ASN A 3 35.69 -7.79 30.18
CA ASN A 3 36.59 -7.58 29.04
C ASN A 3 36.28 -6.19 28.47
N ASN A 4 37.00 -5.18 28.96
CA ASN A 4 37.16 -3.93 28.24
C ASN A 4 37.88 -4.26 26.95
N TYR A 5 37.24 -4.06 25.80
CA TYR A 5 37.98 -3.97 24.54
C TYR A 5 39.05 -2.90 24.76
N GLU A 6 40.34 -3.27 24.75
CA GLU A 6 41.43 -2.31 24.60
C GLU A 6 41.33 -1.76 23.17
N LEU A 7 40.37 -0.87 22.97
CA LEU A 7 40.32 0.00 21.82
C LEU A 7 41.65 0.77 21.87
N LYS A 8 42.37 0.83 20.74
CA LYS A 8 43.27 1.97 20.56
C LYS A 8 42.40 3.19 20.85
N PRO A 9 42.84 4.13 21.72
CA PRO A 9 42.21 5.43 21.70
C PRO A 9 42.23 5.83 20.23
N ASP A 10 41.08 6.00 19.59
CA ASP A 10 40.97 6.90 18.43
C ASP A 10 41.91 8.05 18.79
N LEU A 11 42.98 8.29 18.01
CA LEU A 11 43.95 9.39 18.18
C LEU A 11 43.38 10.37 19.19
N THR A 12 43.86 10.26 20.44
CA THR A 12 43.13 10.73 21.63
C THR A 12 42.55 12.09 21.33
N SER A 13 41.32 12.31 21.75
CA SER A 13 40.48 13.39 21.28
C SER A 13 41.10 14.82 21.21
N GLU A 14 42.26 15.05 21.80
CA GLU A 14 43.09 16.27 21.69
C GLU A 14 43.75 16.48 20.31
N ASP A 15 43.73 15.49 19.41
CA ASP A 15 44.61 15.43 18.23
C ASP A 15 43.91 15.59 16.85
N PHE A 16 43.01 16.56 16.70
CA PHE A 16 42.47 16.91 15.39
C PHE A 16 43.51 17.72 14.60
N VAL A 17 44.07 17.11 13.57
CA VAL A 17 45.21 17.64 12.80
C VAL A 17 44.78 18.59 11.68
N GLY A 18 45.36 19.79 11.67
CA GLY A 18 45.12 20.82 10.66
C GLY A 18 43.65 21.26 10.53
N ARG A 19 43.31 21.81 9.35
CA ARG A 19 41.95 22.29 8.98
C ARG A 19 41.41 23.46 9.81
N ASP A 20 42.30 24.25 10.42
CA ASP A 20 41.93 25.43 11.19
C ASP A 20 41.02 26.40 10.44
N ASP A 21 41.22 26.55 9.13
CA ASP A 21 40.39 27.40 8.28
C ASP A 21 38.92 26.95 8.25
N LEU A 22 38.69 25.66 8.02
CA LEU A 22 37.35 25.09 8.03
C LEU A 22 36.73 25.19 9.42
N MET A 23 37.50 24.90 10.47
CA MET A 23 37.02 25.01 11.85
C MET A 23 36.70 26.47 12.23
N ARG A 24 37.44 27.45 11.70
CA ARG A 24 37.11 28.88 11.83
C ARG A 24 35.80 29.22 11.12
N VAL A 25 35.60 28.75 9.90
CA VAL A 25 34.33 28.93 9.15
C VAL A 25 33.15 28.34 9.92
N ILE A 26 33.28 27.11 10.43
CA ILE A 26 32.25 26.44 11.23
C ILE A 26 32.00 27.23 12.51
N HIS A 27 33.05 27.68 13.21
CA HIS A 27 32.90 28.46 14.43
C HIS A 27 32.16 29.78 14.20
N LEU A 28 32.49 30.52 13.14
CA LEU A 28 31.78 31.74 12.76
C LEU A 28 30.30 31.43 12.46
N ALA A 29 30.02 30.34 11.75
CA ALA A 29 28.66 29.90 11.52
C ALA A 29 27.93 29.55 12.82
N THR A 30 28.60 28.98 13.84
CA THR A 30 27.97 28.75 15.16
C THR A 30 27.63 30.04 15.93
N LYS A 31 28.24 31.17 15.58
CA LYS A 31 27.97 32.47 16.25
C LYS A 31 26.87 33.29 15.59
N ASP A 32 26.55 33.04 14.32
CA ASP A 32 25.63 33.86 13.51
C ASP A 32 24.14 33.54 13.73
N ARG A 33 23.63 33.83 14.94
CA ARG A 33 22.26 33.52 15.39
C ARG A 33 21.17 34.03 14.44
N ASN A 34 20.02 33.35 14.50
CA ASN A 34 18.81 33.64 13.71
C ASN A 34 18.95 33.49 12.19
N LYS A 35 20.11 33.04 11.69
CA LYS A 35 20.32 32.74 10.26
C LYS A 35 20.56 31.26 10.01
N LEU A 36 20.18 30.83 8.82
CA LEU A 36 20.57 29.55 8.24
C LEU A 36 22.00 29.66 7.68
N ARG A 37 22.85 28.68 8.00
CA ARG A 37 24.17 28.49 7.39
C ARG A 37 24.32 27.06 6.92
N ILE A 38 24.56 26.86 5.63
CA ILE A 38 24.81 25.55 5.04
C ILE A 38 26.29 25.49 4.66
N ILE A 39 27.06 24.62 5.32
CA ILE A 39 28.46 24.36 4.99
C ILE A 39 28.51 23.02 4.28
N ASN A 40 28.76 23.06 2.98
CA ASN A 40 28.88 21.88 2.15
C ASN A 40 30.36 21.54 1.97
N VAL A 41 30.83 20.57 2.74
CA VAL A 41 32.21 20.08 2.75
C VAL A 41 32.33 18.94 1.73
N GLN A 42 33.09 19.19 0.67
CA GLN A 42 33.26 18.24 -0.44
C GLN A 42 34.71 17.81 -0.54
N GLY A 43 34.99 16.57 -0.94
CA GLY A 43 36.37 16.15 -1.19
C GLY A 43 36.48 14.70 -1.63
N GLU A 44 37.68 14.31 -2.05
CA GLU A 44 38.01 12.92 -2.40
C GLU A 44 37.77 11.95 -1.22
N GLY A 45 37.72 10.65 -1.49
CA GLY A 45 37.68 9.63 -0.44
C GLY A 45 38.91 9.70 0.46
N GLY A 46 38.71 9.54 1.78
CA GLY A 46 39.80 9.44 2.76
C GLY A 46 40.48 10.73 3.20
N VAL A 47 39.99 11.89 2.78
CA VAL A 47 40.57 13.21 3.16
C VAL A 47 40.14 13.70 4.56
N GLY A 48 39.35 12.93 5.31
CA GLY A 48 38.99 13.25 6.71
C GLY A 48 37.62 13.90 6.93
N LYS A 49 36.67 13.79 5.99
CA LYS A 49 35.33 14.40 6.09
C LYS A 49 34.56 13.98 7.37
N THR A 50 34.45 12.68 7.63
CA THR A 50 33.79 12.16 8.85
C THR A 50 34.50 12.63 10.13
N SER A 51 35.83 12.74 10.10
CA SER A 51 36.62 13.25 11.23
C SER A 51 36.28 14.70 11.55
N VAL A 52 36.06 15.56 10.54
CA VAL A 52 35.57 16.93 10.74
C VAL A 52 34.24 16.93 11.48
N LEU A 53 33.27 16.11 11.06
CA LEU A 53 31.95 16.05 11.72
C LEU A 53 32.05 15.55 13.17
N ARG A 54 32.90 14.56 13.44
CA ARG A 54 33.15 14.06 14.80
C ARG A 54 33.77 15.14 15.68
N GLU A 55 34.73 15.90 15.15
CA GLU A 55 35.37 16.99 15.89
C GLU A 55 34.37 18.10 16.21
N VAL A 56 33.51 18.48 15.25
CA VAL A 56 32.41 19.43 15.51
C VAL A 56 31.50 18.91 16.62
N ARG A 57 31.09 17.63 16.57
CA ARG A 57 30.25 17.04 17.62
C ARG A 57 30.94 17.06 18.98
N LYS A 58 32.23 16.77 19.02
CA LYS A 58 33.01 16.77 20.26
C LYS A 58 33.12 18.19 20.84
N LYS A 59 33.57 19.16 20.02
CA LYS A 59 33.87 20.54 20.43
C LYS A 59 32.63 21.31 20.86
N TYR A 60 31.52 21.17 20.12
CA TYR A 60 30.29 21.93 20.37
C TYR A 60 29.20 21.13 21.08
N GLY A 61 29.37 19.80 21.19
CA GLY A 61 28.37 18.92 21.77
C GLY A 61 28.27 18.91 23.29
N LYS A 62 29.28 19.44 23.97
CA LYS A 62 29.32 19.63 25.43
C LYS A 62 29.28 21.12 25.80
N ASP A 63 28.60 21.94 25.01
CA ASP A 63 28.54 23.39 25.24
C ASP A 63 28.03 23.71 26.66
N THR A 64 28.95 24.15 27.52
CA THR A 64 28.67 24.48 28.92
C THR A 64 27.69 25.64 29.06
N ASN A 65 27.57 26.49 28.05
CA ASN A 65 26.67 27.64 28.02
C ASN A 65 25.25 27.30 27.54
N HIS A 66 24.98 26.03 27.20
CA HIS A 66 23.66 25.52 26.80
C HIS A 66 23.02 26.33 25.65
N SER A 67 23.84 26.83 24.73
CA SER A 67 23.44 27.76 23.68
C SER A 67 23.34 27.10 22.29
N LEU A 68 24.00 25.95 22.14
CA LEU A 68 24.04 25.13 20.94
C LEU A 68 23.34 23.79 21.17
N PHE A 69 22.69 23.28 20.14
CA PHE A 69 22.14 21.92 20.12
C PHE A 69 22.76 21.16 18.95
N VAL A 70 23.57 20.13 19.22
CA VAL A 70 24.35 19.43 18.19
C VAL A 70 23.86 17.98 18.05
N THR A 71 23.37 17.62 16.86
CA THR A 71 22.94 16.24 16.58
C THR A 71 24.14 15.29 16.56
N ASN A 72 23.94 13.99 16.81
CA ASN A 72 24.95 13.02 16.35
C ASN A 72 24.97 12.98 14.82
N LEU A 73 25.94 12.25 14.25
CA LEU A 73 26.09 12.12 12.82
C LEU A 73 24.89 11.36 12.22
N ILE A 74 24.23 11.98 11.25
CA ILE A 74 23.24 11.31 10.40
C ILE A 74 24.00 10.78 9.17
N ASP A 75 24.41 9.52 9.24
CA ASP A 75 25.17 8.87 8.16
C ASP A 75 24.23 8.18 7.17
N PHE A 76 24.23 8.65 5.93
CA PHE A 76 23.44 8.04 4.86
C PHE A 76 24.00 6.72 4.34
N PHE A 77 25.13 6.23 4.85
CA PHE A 77 25.46 4.82 4.70
C PHE A 77 24.46 3.90 5.41
N ASP A 78 23.77 4.33 6.48
CA ASP A 78 22.68 3.55 7.04
C ASP A 78 21.44 3.62 6.14
N ILE A 79 21.04 2.46 5.61
CA ILE A 79 19.83 2.28 4.80
C ILE A 79 18.61 2.87 5.51
N SER A 80 18.54 2.79 6.85
CA SER A 80 17.42 3.33 7.63
C SER A 80 17.23 4.84 7.50
N ALA A 81 18.29 5.59 7.16
CA ALA A 81 18.25 7.04 7.00
C ALA A 81 18.14 7.49 5.53
N ARG A 82 18.29 6.60 4.54
CA ARG A 82 18.38 6.92 3.09
C ARG A 82 17.06 7.37 2.44
N PHE A 83 16.04 7.65 3.23
CA PHE A 83 14.71 7.98 2.72
C PHE A 83 14.01 8.99 3.61
N ARG A 84 13.04 9.72 3.06
CA ARG A 84 12.39 10.86 3.74
C ARG A 84 11.87 10.52 5.13
N ARG A 85 11.15 9.40 5.26
CA ARG A 85 10.64 8.93 6.56
C ARG A 85 11.80 8.63 7.51
N GLY A 86 12.76 7.82 7.08
CA GLY A 86 13.90 7.39 7.86
C GLY A 86 14.77 8.54 8.36
N PHE A 87 15.09 9.48 7.47
CA PHE A 87 15.77 10.72 7.82
C PHE A 87 14.98 11.54 8.85
N MET A 88 13.66 11.70 8.66
CA MET A 88 12.81 12.41 9.62
C MET A 88 12.83 11.74 10.99
N LEU A 89 12.77 10.41 11.05
CA LEU A 89 12.83 9.66 12.31
C LEU A 89 14.15 9.85 13.00
N ARG A 90 15.25 9.67 12.26
CA ARG A 90 16.59 9.86 12.78
C ARG A 90 16.76 11.29 13.32
N LEU A 91 16.31 12.28 12.57
CA LEU A 91 16.38 13.68 13.01
C LEU A 91 15.53 13.94 14.26
N ILE A 92 14.31 13.40 14.36
CA ILE A 92 13.46 13.55 15.56
C ILE A 92 14.13 12.90 16.78
N GLU A 93 14.72 11.71 16.62
CA GLU A 93 15.46 11.03 17.70
C GLU A 93 16.66 11.86 18.17
N GLU A 94 17.43 12.40 17.23
CA GLU A 94 18.63 13.20 17.52
C GLU A 94 18.32 14.59 18.10
N LEU A 95 17.10 15.10 17.92
CA LEU A 95 16.64 16.37 18.48
C LEU A 95 15.94 16.22 19.83
N LYS A 96 16.00 15.04 20.47
CA LYS A 96 15.43 14.83 21.80
C LYS A 96 16.14 15.74 22.83
N PRO A 97 15.40 16.58 23.57
CA PRO A 97 16.02 17.39 24.60
C PRO A 97 16.34 16.57 25.87
N ASP A 98 17.58 16.67 26.36
CA ASP A 98 18.02 15.95 27.57
C ASP A 98 17.59 16.62 28.88
N ASN A 99 17.40 17.95 28.90
CA ASN A 99 17.06 18.77 30.09
C ASN A 99 16.15 19.98 29.74
N ALA A 100 15.07 19.76 28.99
CA ALA A 100 14.19 20.86 28.56
C ALA A 100 13.13 21.26 29.60
N ASN A 101 12.68 22.52 29.50
CA ASN A 101 11.50 23.02 30.18
C ASN A 101 10.22 22.25 29.76
N GLY A 102 9.18 22.28 30.60
CA GLY A 102 7.97 21.49 30.38
C GLY A 102 7.28 21.72 29.03
N GLU A 103 7.43 22.91 28.43
CA GLU A 103 6.86 23.25 27.12
C GLU A 103 7.55 22.51 25.96
N LEU A 104 8.89 22.52 25.89
CA LEU A 104 9.66 21.81 24.86
C LEU A 104 9.42 20.29 24.92
N THR A 105 9.38 19.74 26.13
CA THR A 105 9.07 18.34 26.36
C THR A 105 7.67 18.00 25.85
N ALA A 106 6.65 18.81 26.16
CA ALA A 106 5.29 18.60 25.67
C ALA A 106 5.20 18.70 24.13
N LEU A 107 5.92 19.63 23.50
CA LEU A 107 5.98 19.73 22.04
C LEU A 107 6.68 18.52 21.41
N TYR A 108 7.76 18.03 22.01
CA TYR A 108 8.43 16.82 21.56
C TYR A 108 7.52 15.59 21.67
N GLU A 109 6.85 15.41 22.80
CA GLU A 109 5.87 14.34 23.01
C GLU A 109 4.72 14.41 21.99
N LYS A 110 4.26 15.61 21.63
CA LYS A 110 3.28 15.79 20.56
C LYS A 110 3.81 15.31 19.20
N VAL A 111 5.06 15.61 18.85
CA VAL A 111 5.70 15.10 17.62
C VAL A 111 5.75 13.58 17.64
N ILE A 112 6.16 12.97 18.76
CA ILE A 112 6.18 11.51 18.92
C ILE A 112 4.78 10.93 18.75
N LYS A 113 3.75 11.53 19.33
CA LYS A 113 2.36 11.08 19.20
C LYS A 113 1.82 11.21 17.77
N ASP A 114 2.11 12.31 17.07
CA ASP A 114 1.70 12.46 15.66
C ASP A 114 2.49 11.54 14.73
N MET A 115 3.73 11.22 15.08
CA MET A 115 4.54 10.20 14.42
C MET A 115 3.94 8.80 14.61
N GLU A 116 3.49 8.46 15.81
CA GLU A 116 2.74 7.23 16.10
C GLU A 116 1.45 7.17 15.27
N LYS A 117 0.67 8.25 15.18
CA LYS A 117 -0.53 8.30 14.32
C LYS A 117 -0.20 8.12 12.85
N TYR A 118 0.87 8.76 12.37
CA TYR A 118 1.34 8.61 11.00
C TYR A 118 1.74 7.16 10.70
N PHE A 119 2.39 6.48 11.65
CA PHE A 119 2.71 5.06 11.54
C PHE A 119 1.47 4.18 11.59
N MET A 120 0.52 4.49 12.48
CA MET A 120 -0.75 3.78 12.55
C MET A 120 -1.51 3.89 11.24
N ALA A 121 -1.56 5.06 10.60
CA ALA A 121 -2.19 5.26 9.30
C ALA A 121 -1.52 4.44 8.18
N ASP A 122 -0.21 4.22 8.24
CA ASP A 122 0.51 3.34 7.31
C ASP A 122 0.15 1.86 7.56
N ILE A 123 0.14 1.45 8.82
CA ILE A 123 -0.09 0.05 9.25
C ILE A 123 -1.55 -0.38 9.09
N SER A 124 -2.48 0.53 9.34
CA SER A 124 -3.91 0.29 9.17
C SER A 124 -4.32 0.15 7.72
N GLY A 125 -3.44 0.58 6.82
CA GLY A 125 -3.81 0.90 5.47
C GLY A 125 -4.87 1.97 5.46
N ALA A 126 -4.60 3.17 5.97
CA ALA A 126 -5.49 4.31 5.82
C ALA A 126 -5.65 4.68 4.33
N SER A 127 -6.69 5.46 4.00
CA SER A 127 -6.83 6.02 2.65
C SER A 127 -5.63 6.92 2.33
N HIS A 128 -5.36 7.16 1.04
CA HIS A 128 -4.28 8.05 0.63
C HIS A 128 -4.41 9.46 1.25
N GLU A 129 -5.65 9.94 1.37
CA GLU A 129 -5.95 11.27 1.89
C GLU A 129 -5.71 11.34 3.40
N GLN A 130 -6.17 10.34 4.15
CA GLN A 130 -5.88 10.20 5.58
C GLN A 130 -4.38 10.07 5.85
N PHE A 131 -3.66 9.26 5.08
CA PHE A 131 -2.21 9.15 5.22
C PHE A 131 -1.51 10.48 4.95
N LYS A 132 -1.95 11.23 3.93
CA LYS A 132 -1.43 12.56 3.60
C LYS A 132 -1.73 13.56 4.73
N GLU A 133 -2.92 13.49 5.31
CA GLU A 133 -3.33 14.30 6.46
C GLU A 133 -2.44 14.02 7.67
N LYS A 134 -2.29 12.75 8.10
CA LYS A 134 -1.42 12.38 9.23
C LYS A 134 0.04 12.72 8.99
N ARG A 135 0.51 12.61 7.75
CA ARG A 135 1.84 13.11 7.38
C ARG A 135 1.96 14.62 7.56
N ASN A 136 0.94 15.37 7.15
CA ASN A 136 0.93 16.84 7.27
C ASN A 136 0.80 17.28 8.73
N GLU A 137 0.03 16.57 9.56
CA GLU A 137 -0.02 16.75 11.02
C GLU A 137 1.39 16.60 11.60
N LEU A 138 2.07 15.48 11.32
CA LEU A 138 3.45 15.23 11.78
C LEU A 138 4.43 16.32 11.32
N ILE A 139 4.38 16.72 10.04
CA ILE A 139 5.25 17.79 9.52
C ILE A 139 4.97 19.11 10.26
N SER A 140 3.70 19.38 10.57
CA SER A 140 3.29 20.61 11.24
C SER A 140 3.71 20.64 12.71
N SER A 141 3.47 19.56 13.46
CA SER A 141 3.93 19.46 14.86
C SER A 141 5.45 19.47 14.94
N PHE A 142 6.14 18.77 14.03
CA PHE A 142 7.60 18.84 13.93
C PHE A 142 8.09 20.26 13.67
N LYS A 143 7.45 21.01 12.76
CA LYS A 143 7.82 22.41 12.49
C LYS A 143 7.67 23.28 13.74
N VAL A 144 6.58 23.14 14.49
CA VAL A 144 6.35 23.91 15.73
C VAL A 144 7.42 23.57 16.77
N PHE A 145 7.66 22.27 17.01
CA PHE A 145 8.69 21.80 17.92
C PHE A 145 10.09 22.31 17.52
N TYR A 146 10.46 22.13 16.25
CA TYR A 146 11.76 22.54 15.73
C TYR A 146 11.97 24.05 15.88
N ASN A 147 10.97 24.87 15.54
CA ASN A 147 11.08 26.33 15.67
C ASN A 147 11.22 26.74 17.14
N LYS A 148 10.54 26.07 18.07
CA LYS A 148 10.70 26.33 19.50
C LYS A 148 12.08 25.91 19.99
N LEU A 149 12.59 24.75 19.54
CA LEU A 149 13.96 24.32 19.85
C LEU A 149 14.99 25.32 19.30
N ALA A 150 14.80 25.77 18.06
CA ALA A 150 15.64 26.77 17.39
C ALA A 150 15.54 28.16 18.03
N PHE A 151 14.50 28.45 18.81
CA PHE A 151 14.41 29.68 19.60
C PHE A 151 15.36 29.65 20.80
N TYR A 152 15.46 28.51 21.49
CA TYR A 152 16.34 28.36 22.65
C TYR A 152 17.80 28.09 22.25
N TYR A 153 18.00 27.29 21.21
CA TYR A 153 19.30 26.81 20.81
C TYR A 153 19.59 27.15 19.36
N ARG A 154 20.85 27.40 19.05
CA ARG A 154 21.30 27.32 17.66
C ARG A 154 21.56 25.85 17.33
N ILE A 155 20.80 25.32 16.38
CA ILE A 155 20.84 23.89 16.05
C ILE A 155 21.97 23.64 15.05
N ILE A 156 22.76 22.60 15.28
CA ILE A 156 23.83 22.13 14.39
C ILE A 156 23.48 20.71 13.93
N ILE A 157 23.18 20.55 12.64
CA ILE A 157 22.85 19.26 12.02
C ILE A 157 24.07 18.75 11.27
N LEU A 158 24.50 17.54 11.61
CA LEU A 158 25.66 16.86 11.02
C LEU A 158 25.22 15.74 10.08
N ILE A 159 25.55 15.87 8.80
CA ILE A 159 25.17 14.92 7.74
C ILE A 159 26.44 14.37 7.07
N ASP A 160 26.54 13.05 6.98
CA ASP A 160 27.64 12.36 6.30
C ASP A 160 27.15 11.55 5.09
N THR A 161 28.08 11.28 4.17
CA THR A 161 27.86 10.45 2.97
C THR A 161 26.68 10.90 2.11
N PHE A 162 26.58 12.21 1.88
CA PHE A 162 25.43 12.76 1.17
C PHE A 162 25.26 12.23 -0.27
N GLU A 163 26.35 11.78 -0.91
CA GLU A 163 26.31 11.29 -2.29
C GLU A 163 25.34 10.12 -2.53
N LEU A 164 25.02 9.31 -1.50
CA LEU A 164 24.14 8.15 -1.66
C LEU A 164 22.66 8.52 -1.81
N VAL A 165 22.24 9.67 -1.27
CA VAL A 165 20.83 10.07 -1.21
C VAL A 165 20.47 11.21 -2.15
N GLN A 166 21.47 11.84 -2.75
CA GLN A 166 21.31 13.02 -3.61
C GLN A 166 20.35 12.79 -4.79
N HIS A 167 20.37 11.59 -5.40
CA HIS A 167 19.49 11.23 -6.53
C HIS A 167 18.12 10.74 -6.08
N ILE A 168 18.01 10.32 -4.82
CA ILE A 168 16.81 9.70 -4.24
C ILE A 168 15.85 10.79 -3.78
N PHE A 169 16.28 11.65 -2.87
CA PHE A 169 15.43 12.68 -2.28
C PHE A 169 16.14 14.02 -2.03
N GLY A 170 17.30 14.26 -2.66
CA GLY A 170 18.09 15.49 -2.50
C GLY A 170 17.29 16.78 -2.68
N ASN A 171 16.42 16.87 -3.70
CA ASN A 171 15.54 18.03 -3.90
C ASN A 171 14.58 18.28 -2.72
N TRP A 172 14.00 17.21 -2.17
CA TRP A 172 13.13 17.33 -1.00
C TRP A 172 13.94 17.75 0.23
N LEU A 173 15.13 17.17 0.42
CA LEU A 173 15.97 17.46 1.58
C LEU A 173 16.47 18.91 1.53
N ALA A 174 16.92 19.41 0.37
CA ALA A 174 17.29 20.80 0.17
C ALA A 174 16.16 21.75 0.58
N LYS A 175 14.93 21.50 0.11
CA LYS A 175 13.74 22.28 0.48
C LYS A 175 13.42 22.18 1.98
N PHE A 176 13.56 20.99 2.56
CA PHE A 176 13.26 20.74 3.98
C PHE A 176 14.26 21.46 4.90
N LEU A 177 15.54 21.45 4.54
CA LEU A 177 16.63 22.05 5.29
C LEU A 177 16.71 23.57 5.11
N SER A 178 16.36 24.11 3.93
CA SER A 178 16.40 25.55 3.68
C SER A 178 15.37 26.35 4.50
N GLN A 179 14.37 25.67 5.07
CA GLN A 179 13.33 26.26 5.90
C GLN A 179 13.68 26.26 7.40
N ARG A 180 14.94 26.00 7.77
CA ARG A 180 15.41 25.88 9.16
C ARG A 180 16.21 27.12 9.56
N GLU A 181 15.51 28.13 10.07
CA GLU A 181 16.15 29.31 10.65
C GLU A 181 16.95 28.97 11.92
N ASN A 182 17.87 29.84 12.31
CA ASN A 182 18.81 29.64 13.42
C ASN A 182 19.52 28.26 13.42
N THR A 183 19.87 27.75 12.24
CA THR A 183 20.46 26.42 12.06
C THR A 183 21.76 26.48 11.28
N VAL A 184 22.77 25.72 11.72
CA VAL A 184 23.98 25.40 10.97
C VAL A 184 23.85 23.97 10.47
N ILE A 185 24.01 23.77 9.17
CA ILE A 185 23.92 22.46 8.53
C ILE A 185 25.27 22.16 7.92
N ILE A 186 25.94 21.12 8.40
CA ILE A 186 27.23 20.68 7.87
C ILE A 186 27.01 19.38 7.12
N ILE A 187 27.26 19.41 5.82
CA ILE A 187 27.01 18.29 4.92
C ILE A 187 28.34 17.86 4.32
N CYS A 188 28.71 16.61 4.57
CA CYS A 188 29.90 16.00 4.01
C CYS A 188 29.56 15.04 2.86
N GLY A 189 30.31 15.09 1.78
CA GLY A 189 30.19 14.14 0.69
C GLY A 189 31.17 14.33 -0.46
N ARG A 190 30.96 13.63 -1.57
CA ARG A 190 31.72 13.84 -2.82
C ARG A 190 31.20 15.06 -3.59
N LYS A 191 32.06 15.66 -4.42
CA LYS A 191 31.73 16.83 -5.27
C LYS A 191 30.62 16.46 -6.26
N ASN A 192 29.53 17.23 -6.28
CA ASN A 192 28.42 16.99 -7.20
C ASN A 192 27.66 18.28 -7.58
N LYS A 193 27.58 18.55 -8.89
CA LYS A 193 26.84 19.69 -9.45
C LYS A 193 25.32 19.61 -9.30
N LYS A 194 24.72 18.41 -9.36
CA LYS A 194 23.26 18.23 -9.20
C LYS A 194 22.78 18.64 -7.82
N TRP A 195 23.56 18.36 -6.77
CA TRP A 195 23.24 18.79 -5.41
C TRP A 195 23.35 20.30 -5.24
N GLN A 196 24.42 20.90 -5.74
CA GLN A 196 24.62 22.36 -5.74
C GLN A 196 23.41 23.06 -6.37
N ASN A 197 22.97 22.60 -7.54
CA ASN A 197 21.77 23.09 -8.21
C ASN A 197 20.49 22.90 -7.37
N SER A 198 20.39 21.80 -6.62
CA SER A 198 19.23 21.51 -5.77
C SER A 198 19.14 22.45 -4.57
N ILE A 199 20.25 22.75 -3.87
CA ILE A 199 20.25 23.71 -2.76
C ILE A 199 19.98 25.12 -3.26
N LEU A 200 20.66 25.55 -4.34
CA LEU A 200 20.50 26.91 -4.90
C LEU A 200 19.06 27.19 -5.36
N LYS A 201 18.29 26.15 -5.66
CA LYS A 201 16.85 26.26 -5.96
C LYS A 201 16.01 26.69 -4.74
N PHE A 202 16.45 26.40 -3.52
CA PHE A 202 15.64 26.56 -2.30
C PHE A 202 16.31 27.41 -1.21
N ALA A 203 17.58 27.73 -1.31
CA ALA A 203 18.32 28.58 -0.38
C ALA A 203 19.14 29.63 -1.15
N GLU A 204 19.21 30.84 -0.60
CA GLU A 204 20.03 31.91 -1.16
C GLU A 204 21.51 31.57 -1.08
N GLU A 205 22.25 31.91 -2.14
CA GLU A 205 23.69 31.61 -2.26
C GLU A 205 24.50 32.14 -1.08
N LYS A 206 24.12 33.31 -0.54
CA LYS A 206 24.76 33.93 0.64
C LYS A 206 24.70 33.09 1.91
N HIS A 207 23.81 32.10 1.98
CA HIS A 207 23.66 31.18 3.11
C HIS A 207 24.51 29.91 2.97
N ILE A 208 25.14 29.70 1.81
CA ILE A 208 25.84 28.47 1.46
C ILE A 208 27.34 28.76 1.39
N THR A 209 28.12 27.93 2.06
CA THR A 209 29.57 27.91 1.95
C THR A 209 29.99 26.57 1.38
N TYR A 210 30.57 26.59 0.18
CA TYR A 210 31.20 25.42 -0.41
C TYR A 210 32.65 25.38 0.05
N TYR A 211 33.07 24.27 0.64
CA TYR A 211 34.44 24.07 1.08
C TYR A 211 34.99 22.77 0.49
N GLU A 212 36.03 22.86 -0.31
CA GLU A 212 36.73 21.70 -0.86
C GLU A 212 37.80 21.26 0.13
N LEU A 213 37.56 20.14 0.80
CA LEU A 213 38.48 19.54 1.75
C LEU A 213 39.61 18.84 0.98
N GLU A 214 40.77 19.49 0.98
CA GLU A 214 41.96 19.03 0.29
C GLU A 214 42.64 17.85 1.02
N LYS A 215 43.75 17.34 0.53
CA LYS A 215 44.56 16.33 1.25
C LYS A 215 45.40 17.03 2.32
N PHE A 216 46.04 16.30 3.22
CA PHE A 216 46.99 16.90 4.16
C PHE A 216 48.19 17.43 3.39
N ASN A 217 48.52 18.69 3.65
CA ASN A 217 49.80 19.23 3.19
C ASN A 217 50.94 18.61 4.03
N GLN A 218 52.18 19.00 3.74
CA GLN A 218 53.33 18.44 4.44
C GLN A 218 53.34 18.81 5.93
N GLN A 219 52.89 20.02 6.29
CA GLN A 219 52.80 20.47 7.68
C GLN A 219 51.75 19.69 8.47
N ASP A 220 50.54 19.52 7.93
CA ASP A 220 49.47 18.71 8.52
C ASP A 220 49.96 17.25 8.70
N THR A 221 50.72 16.73 7.73
CA THR A 221 51.23 15.36 7.80
C THR A 221 52.30 15.19 8.87
N GLU A 222 53.18 16.17 9.04
CA GLU A 222 54.17 16.18 10.12
C GLU A 222 53.50 16.27 11.49
N GLU A 223 52.46 17.09 11.63
CA GLU A 223 51.66 17.15 12.85
C GLU A 223 51.04 15.78 13.19
N LEU A 224 50.45 15.09 12.20
CA LEU A 224 49.96 13.72 12.37
C LEU A 224 51.05 12.75 12.85
N PHE A 225 52.26 12.81 12.26
CA PHE A 225 53.37 11.95 12.67
C PHE A 225 53.87 12.26 14.07
N ASN A 226 53.86 13.53 14.48
CA ASN A 226 54.32 13.95 15.80
C ASN A 226 53.36 13.54 16.92
N ILE A 227 52.09 13.33 16.60
CA ILE A 227 51.10 12.87 17.56
C ILE A 227 51.11 11.33 17.66
N SER A 228 51.27 10.62 16.54
CA SER A 228 51.28 9.16 16.53
C SER A 228 52.58 8.57 17.10
N GLU A 229 52.49 7.63 18.05
CA GLU A 229 53.67 6.92 18.57
C GLU A 229 54.46 6.17 17.49
N ALA A 230 53.77 5.62 16.47
CA ALA A 230 54.42 5.01 15.32
C ALA A 230 55.09 6.05 14.41
N GLY A 231 54.46 7.22 14.25
CA GLY A 231 54.97 8.35 13.47
C GLY A 231 56.20 9.00 14.08
N LYS A 232 56.25 9.16 15.41
CA LYS A 232 57.40 9.67 16.17
C LYS A 232 58.67 8.84 15.92
N LYS A 233 58.51 7.55 15.64
CA LYS A 233 59.60 6.59 15.38
C LYS A 233 60.05 6.55 13.92
N LEU A 234 59.44 7.33 13.03
CA LEU A 234 59.88 7.47 11.63
C LEU A 234 60.96 8.54 11.52
N ASP A 235 62.03 8.23 10.80
CA ASP A 235 63.02 9.25 10.43
C ASP A 235 62.47 10.20 9.34
N ALA A 236 63.18 11.29 9.08
CA ALA A 236 62.74 12.31 8.13
C ALA A 236 62.56 11.77 6.69
N GLN A 237 63.39 10.81 6.27
CA GLN A 237 63.29 10.21 4.93
C GLN A 237 62.08 9.29 4.83
N GLU A 238 61.80 8.48 5.86
CA GLU A 238 60.62 7.63 5.95
C GLU A 238 59.32 8.46 5.93
N ARG A 239 59.28 9.58 6.67
CA ARG A 239 58.13 10.50 6.72
C ARG A 239 57.82 11.11 5.36
N GLU A 240 58.82 11.68 4.71
CA GLU A 240 58.65 12.34 3.40
C GLU A 240 58.25 11.33 2.33
N LYS A 241 58.88 10.16 2.33
CA LYS A 241 58.54 9.06 1.43
C LYS A 241 57.10 8.62 1.59
N LEU A 242 56.64 8.47 2.84
CA LEU A 242 55.26 8.07 3.11
C LEU A 242 54.24 9.15 2.71
N TRP A 243 54.58 10.43 2.86
CA TRP A 243 53.77 11.54 2.33
C TRP A 243 53.65 11.49 0.80
N LEU A 244 54.76 11.29 0.07
CA LEU A 244 54.76 11.19 -1.39
C LEU A 244 53.91 10.02 -1.90
N LEU A 245 54.03 8.85 -1.27
CA LEU A 245 53.33 7.61 -1.64
C LEU A 245 51.83 7.64 -1.29
N SER A 246 51.46 8.25 -0.16
CA SER A 246 50.06 8.42 0.26
C SER A 246 49.38 9.63 -0.38
N ASN A 247 50.17 10.54 -0.97
CA ASN A 247 49.75 11.85 -1.44
C ASN A 247 49.01 12.67 -0.36
N GLY A 248 49.48 12.58 0.88
CA GLY A 248 48.87 13.27 2.02
C GLY A 248 47.45 12.79 2.36
N ARG A 249 47.03 11.57 1.97
CA ARG A 249 45.71 11.04 2.33
C ARG A 249 45.73 10.49 3.77
N PRO A 250 45.03 11.11 4.74
CA PRO A 250 45.09 10.72 6.16
C PRO A 250 44.79 9.24 6.41
N VAL A 251 43.80 8.67 5.73
CA VAL A 251 43.43 7.26 5.89
C VAL A 251 44.52 6.29 5.43
N LEU A 252 45.31 6.63 4.40
CA LEU A 252 46.43 5.79 3.96
C LEU A 252 47.65 5.96 4.87
N LEU A 253 47.90 7.19 5.33
CA LEU A 253 48.96 7.50 6.31
C LEU A 253 48.74 6.73 7.62
N THR A 254 47.56 6.85 8.21
CA THR A 254 47.19 6.13 9.46
C THR A 254 47.23 4.62 9.29
N LEU A 255 46.77 4.09 8.16
CA LEU A 255 46.89 2.66 7.87
C LEU A 255 48.35 2.19 7.77
N ALA A 256 49.23 2.96 7.14
CA ALA A 256 50.65 2.63 7.08
C ALA A 256 51.31 2.62 8.47
N LEU A 257 50.94 3.57 9.33
CA LEU A 257 51.37 3.62 10.72
C LEU A 257 50.85 2.41 11.52
N ASP A 258 49.60 2.00 11.31
CA ASP A 258 49.03 0.80 11.94
C ASP A 258 49.79 -0.47 11.57
N TRP A 259 50.18 -0.65 10.30
CA TRP A 259 50.98 -1.80 9.89
C TRP A 259 52.33 -1.87 10.62
N ARG A 260 52.97 -0.72 10.85
CA ARG A 260 54.20 -0.64 11.62
C ARG A 260 53.96 -0.93 13.10
N GLU A 261 52.90 -0.38 13.68
CA GLU A 261 52.62 -0.49 15.10
C GLU A 261 52.14 -1.89 15.51
N ILE A 262 51.24 -2.49 14.71
CA ILE A 262 50.61 -3.78 15.03
C ILE A 262 51.52 -4.95 14.63
N TYR A 263 52.22 -4.85 13.49
CA TYR A 263 53.00 -5.96 12.91
C TYR A 263 54.50 -5.69 12.80
N GLY A 264 54.99 -4.53 13.24
CA GLY A 264 56.42 -4.19 13.17
C GLY A 264 56.95 -3.98 11.74
N VAL A 265 56.07 -3.80 10.75
CA VAL A 265 56.47 -3.68 9.34
C VAL A 265 57.12 -2.30 9.11
N SER A 266 58.36 -2.29 8.61
CA SER A 266 59.05 -1.03 8.27
C SER A 266 58.44 -0.37 7.03
N ILE A 267 58.58 0.95 6.88
CA ILE A 267 57.98 1.66 5.72
C ILE A 267 58.56 1.16 4.40
N ASN A 268 59.86 0.86 4.36
CA ASN A 268 60.52 0.32 3.16
C ASN A 268 60.15 -1.14 2.86
N SER A 269 59.59 -1.87 3.82
CA SER A 269 59.05 -3.22 3.61
C SER A 269 57.53 -3.23 3.54
N LEU A 270 56.87 -2.07 3.59
CA LEU A 270 55.41 -1.96 3.63
C LEU A 270 54.77 -2.35 2.30
N THR A 271 55.38 -2.06 1.17
CA THR A 271 54.92 -2.52 -0.14
C THR A 271 56.12 -2.76 -1.05
N GLU A 272 55.95 -3.47 -2.17
CA GLU A 272 57.04 -3.63 -3.15
C GLU A 272 57.47 -2.25 -3.68
N THR A 273 56.49 -1.39 -3.96
CA THR A 273 56.70 0.00 -4.37
C THR A 273 57.46 0.80 -3.32
N SER A 274 57.13 0.67 -2.03
CA SER A 274 57.84 1.39 -0.98
C SER A 274 59.26 0.86 -0.75
N GLY A 275 59.58 -0.39 -1.11
CA GLY A 275 60.96 -0.90 -1.10
C GLY A 275 61.77 -0.57 -2.35
N LYS A 276 61.09 -0.54 -3.52
CA LYS A 276 61.71 -0.43 -4.85
C LYS A 276 62.29 0.96 -5.14
N TYR A 277 61.62 2.02 -4.72
CA TYR A 277 62.01 3.40 -5.07
C TYR A 277 62.62 4.13 -3.88
N SER A 278 63.77 4.77 -4.09
CA SER A 278 64.38 5.66 -3.10
C SER A 278 63.65 7.01 -3.04
N LEU A 279 63.86 7.78 -1.96
CA LEU A 279 63.26 9.12 -1.81
C LEU A 279 63.65 10.04 -2.97
N ASN A 280 64.93 10.06 -3.34
CA ASN A 280 65.43 10.88 -4.45
C ASN A 280 64.78 10.53 -5.80
N GLN A 281 64.48 9.24 -6.02
CA GLN A 281 63.77 8.81 -7.24
C GLN A 281 62.32 9.30 -7.22
N LEU A 282 61.62 9.17 -6.09
CA LEU A 282 60.24 9.65 -5.96
C LEU A 282 60.13 11.16 -6.12
N GLN A 283 61.09 11.93 -5.59
CA GLN A 283 61.16 13.38 -5.76
C GLN A 283 61.42 13.81 -7.21
N ALA A 284 62.11 12.97 -8.00
CA ALA A 284 62.43 13.24 -9.40
C ALA A 284 61.32 12.84 -10.39
N PHE A 285 60.31 12.09 -9.94
CA PHE A 285 59.22 11.64 -10.81
C PHE A 285 58.29 12.77 -11.22
N SER A 286 57.82 12.71 -12.47
CA SER A 286 56.72 13.54 -12.94
C SER A 286 55.41 13.18 -12.23
N GLU A 287 54.42 14.09 -12.25
CA GLU A 287 53.12 13.84 -11.58
C GLU A 287 52.39 12.61 -12.14
N THR A 288 52.59 12.29 -13.42
CA THR A 288 52.01 11.09 -14.05
C THR A 288 52.67 9.80 -13.51
N GLU A 289 53.99 9.81 -13.33
CA GLU A 289 54.72 8.70 -12.74
C GLU A 289 54.36 8.52 -11.26
N LEU A 290 54.32 9.62 -10.50
CA LEU A 290 53.87 9.61 -9.10
C LEU A 290 52.44 9.07 -8.97
N LYS A 291 51.53 9.43 -9.88
CA LYS A 291 50.17 8.89 -9.87
C LYS A 291 50.15 7.37 -10.01
N ASN A 292 50.92 6.81 -10.96
CA ASN A 292 51.02 5.36 -11.15
C ASN A 292 51.62 4.66 -9.93
N VAL A 293 52.67 5.25 -9.35
CA VAL A 293 53.34 4.75 -8.13
C VAL A 293 52.40 4.79 -6.93
N ARG A 294 51.62 5.86 -6.76
CA ARG A 294 50.62 6.01 -5.69
C ARG A 294 49.49 4.98 -5.85
N GLU A 295 49.03 4.75 -7.08
CA GLU A 295 48.02 3.71 -7.35
C GLU A 295 48.55 2.30 -7.05
N ALA A 296 49.82 2.01 -7.37
CA ALA A 296 50.48 0.77 -7.01
C ALA A 296 50.64 0.62 -5.49
N PHE A 297 51.12 1.66 -4.80
CA PHE A 297 51.23 1.69 -3.34
C PHE A 297 49.87 1.45 -2.66
N GLU A 298 48.80 2.13 -3.12
CA GLU A 298 47.43 1.93 -2.64
C GLU A 298 46.99 0.47 -2.82
N ALA A 299 47.20 -0.10 -4.01
CA ALA A 299 46.79 -1.47 -4.31
C ALA A 299 47.58 -2.51 -3.50
N GLU A 300 48.89 -2.36 -3.39
CA GLU A 300 49.78 -3.25 -2.63
C GLU A 300 49.47 -3.18 -1.13
N LEU A 301 49.22 -1.99 -0.59
CA LEU A 301 48.84 -1.80 0.81
C LEU A 301 47.53 -2.52 1.15
N MET A 302 46.55 -2.50 0.24
CA MET A 302 45.31 -3.27 0.41
C MET A 302 45.52 -4.77 0.28
N GLN A 303 46.38 -5.22 -0.64
CA GLN A 303 46.63 -6.64 -0.88
C GLN A 303 47.29 -7.34 0.31
N ARG A 304 47.89 -6.61 1.25
CA ARG A 304 48.39 -7.19 2.51
C ARG A 304 47.30 -7.82 3.37
N PHE A 305 46.04 -7.41 3.21
CA PHE A 305 44.88 -8.06 3.84
C PHE A 305 44.48 -9.39 3.16
N MET A 306 45.31 -9.95 2.28
CA MET A 306 45.09 -11.28 1.67
C MET A 306 45.94 -12.38 2.34
N GLY A 307 46.61 -12.09 3.47
CA GLY A 307 47.42 -13.07 4.22
C GLY A 307 47.34 -13.04 5.76
N LEU A 308 46.45 -12.26 6.39
CA LEU A 308 46.16 -12.35 7.83
C LEU A 308 45.25 -13.56 8.10
N LYS A 309 45.89 -14.70 8.46
CA LYS A 309 45.24 -16.00 8.70
C LYS A 309 43.94 -15.96 9.53
N ASP A 310 43.83 -15.06 10.51
CA ASP A 310 42.70 -15.01 11.44
C ASP A 310 41.67 -13.90 11.12
N HIS A 311 41.97 -12.93 10.24
CA HIS A 311 41.17 -11.69 10.11
C HIS A 311 40.76 -11.34 8.68
N ASP A 312 41.45 -11.87 7.66
CA ASP A 312 41.18 -11.53 6.25
C ASP A 312 39.73 -11.82 5.86
N ASN A 313 39.19 -12.95 6.32
CA ASN A 313 37.83 -13.35 5.98
C ASN A 313 36.79 -12.39 6.58
N ALA A 314 37.03 -11.88 7.79
CA ALA A 314 36.15 -10.93 8.44
C ALA A 314 36.23 -9.54 7.78
N ILE A 315 37.44 -9.03 7.49
CA ILE A 315 37.62 -7.75 6.80
C ILE A 315 37.03 -7.80 5.39
N ASN A 316 37.30 -8.86 4.62
CA ASN A 316 36.73 -9.00 3.28
C ASN A 316 35.20 -9.13 3.32
N LEU A 317 34.65 -9.88 4.29
CA LEU A 317 33.21 -9.99 4.50
C LEU A 317 32.59 -8.64 4.86
N MET A 318 33.16 -7.91 5.82
CA MET A 318 32.72 -6.56 6.23
C MET A 318 32.77 -5.58 5.04
N ALA A 319 33.69 -5.80 4.09
CA ALA A 319 33.76 -4.96 2.93
C ALA A 319 32.55 -5.13 2.01
N VAL A 320 32.00 -6.34 1.93
CA VAL A 320 30.88 -6.68 1.02
C VAL A 320 29.51 -6.63 1.68
N ILE A 321 29.43 -7.01 2.95
CA ILE A 321 28.23 -6.90 3.79
C ILE A 321 28.37 -5.61 4.59
N ASN A 322 27.75 -4.53 4.11
CA ASN A 322 27.95 -3.21 4.69
C ASN A 322 27.06 -3.00 5.93
N LYS A 323 27.51 -3.51 7.08
CA LYS A 323 26.82 -3.43 8.38
C LYS A 323 27.79 -3.30 9.54
N ASP A 324 27.22 -2.92 10.68
CA ASP A 324 27.82 -3.09 11.99
C ASP A 324 27.89 -4.58 12.33
N PHE A 325 29.08 -5.14 12.40
CA PHE A 325 29.31 -6.54 12.74
C PHE A 325 29.42 -6.76 14.24
N THR A 326 28.61 -7.69 14.74
CA THR A 326 28.75 -8.30 16.07
C THR A 326 29.42 -9.67 15.96
N ALA A 327 29.82 -10.25 17.10
CA ALA A 327 30.39 -11.59 17.14
C ALA A 327 29.42 -12.63 16.52
N ASP A 328 28.13 -12.53 16.85
CA ASP A 328 27.06 -13.38 16.29
C ASP A 328 27.01 -13.34 14.76
N MET A 329 27.24 -12.18 14.15
CA MET A 329 27.27 -12.07 12.69
C MET A 329 28.46 -12.82 12.12
N LEU A 330 29.66 -12.70 12.72
CA LEU A 330 30.82 -13.45 12.25
C LEU A 330 30.61 -14.97 12.40
N VAL A 331 30.04 -15.42 13.52
CA VAL A 331 29.63 -16.83 13.71
C VAL A 331 28.70 -17.27 12.57
N PHE A 332 27.67 -16.49 12.27
CA PHE A 332 26.70 -16.84 11.22
C PHE A 332 27.32 -16.86 9.80
N PHE A 333 28.09 -15.84 9.46
CA PHE A 333 28.60 -15.67 8.09
C PHE A 333 29.83 -16.53 7.81
N LEU A 334 30.76 -16.65 8.77
CA LEU A 334 32.01 -17.39 8.62
C LEU A 334 31.92 -18.82 9.14
N GLY A 335 30.98 -19.12 10.05
CA GLY A 335 30.84 -20.46 10.64
C GLY A 335 31.91 -20.77 11.69
N ILE A 336 32.51 -19.73 12.29
CA ILE A 336 33.51 -19.83 13.35
C ILE A 336 32.85 -19.91 14.74
N LYS A 337 33.61 -20.30 15.77
CA LYS A 337 33.09 -20.35 17.16
C LYS A 337 32.92 -18.95 17.74
N GLU A 338 32.07 -18.81 18.76
CA GLU A 338 31.81 -17.53 19.44
C GLU A 338 33.10 -16.92 20.02
N ASP A 339 33.86 -17.70 20.79
CA ASP A 339 35.16 -17.27 21.34
C ASP A 339 36.17 -16.83 20.26
N GLU A 340 36.09 -17.44 19.07
CA GLU A 340 36.94 -17.09 17.93
C GLU A 340 36.47 -15.79 17.28
N ALA A 341 35.16 -15.62 17.11
CA ALA A 341 34.55 -14.40 16.59
C ALA A 341 34.84 -13.18 17.48
N GLU A 342 34.79 -13.33 18.80
CA GLU A 342 35.14 -12.26 19.74
C GLU A 342 36.61 -11.86 19.59
N LYS A 343 37.54 -12.82 19.55
CA LYS A 343 38.97 -12.56 19.30
C LYS A 343 39.22 -11.87 17.97
N VAL A 344 38.51 -12.27 16.92
CA VAL A 344 38.61 -11.63 15.60
C VAL A 344 38.17 -10.16 15.67
N LEU A 345 37.06 -9.87 16.37
CA LEU A 345 36.62 -8.48 16.56
C LEU A 345 37.57 -7.68 17.44
N GLU A 346 38.08 -8.26 18.54
CA GLU A 346 39.06 -7.61 19.42
C GLU A 346 40.32 -7.21 18.65
N ASN A 347 40.83 -8.11 17.79
CA ASN A 347 42.02 -7.82 16.99
C ASN A 347 41.75 -6.81 15.88
N ILE A 348 40.61 -6.89 15.20
CA ILE A 348 40.23 -5.93 14.15
C ILE A 348 39.94 -4.54 14.75
N ALA A 349 39.41 -4.47 15.98
CA ALA A 349 39.14 -3.22 16.68
C ALA A 349 40.38 -2.35 16.95
N ARG A 350 41.59 -2.92 16.86
CA ARG A 350 42.86 -2.20 17.05
C ARG A 350 43.27 -1.32 15.87
N TRP A 351 42.63 -1.50 14.71
CA TRP A 351 42.97 -0.75 13.50
C TRP A 351 42.23 0.60 13.47
N THR A 352 42.93 1.67 13.11
CA THR A 352 42.40 3.05 13.05
C THR A 352 41.28 3.22 12.03
N PHE A 353 41.19 2.34 11.03
CA PHE A 353 40.10 2.37 10.05
C PHE A 353 38.82 1.68 10.52
N MET A 354 38.77 1.10 11.73
CA MET A 354 37.57 0.49 12.26
C MET A 354 36.72 1.50 13.04
N LYS A 355 35.50 1.72 12.56
CA LYS A 355 34.48 2.48 13.31
C LYS A 355 33.89 1.54 14.38
N SER A 356 33.86 1.98 15.64
CA SER A 356 33.31 1.21 16.75
C SER A 356 32.02 1.83 17.29
N HIS A 357 31.07 0.97 17.67
CA HIS A 357 29.84 1.34 18.36
C HIS A 357 29.78 0.63 19.71
N ILE A 358 30.39 1.27 20.72
CA ILE A 358 30.64 0.69 22.04
C ILE A 358 29.36 0.15 22.70
N ALA A 359 28.26 0.90 22.64
CA ALA A 359 26.97 0.49 23.23
C ALA A 359 26.39 -0.79 22.61
N LYS A 360 26.74 -1.10 21.36
CA LYS A 360 26.24 -2.26 20.60
C LYS A 360 27.28 -3.37 20.44
N LYS A 361 28.51 -3.17 20.95
CA LYS A 361 29.68 -4.04 20.70
C LYS A 361 29.82 -4.44 19.23
N SER A 362 29.70 -3.45 18.34
CA SER A 362 29.71 -3.69 16.90
C SER A 362 30.71 -2.82 16.17
N PHE A 363 31.22 -3.32 15.05
CA PHE A 363 32.32 -2.70 14.31
C PHE A 363 32.03 -2.62 12.80
N GLN A 364 32.52 -1.57 12.16
CA GLN A 364 32.35 -1.33 10.72
C GLN A 364 33.63 -0.81 10.08
N LEU A 365 33.93 -1.24 8.86
CA LEU A 365 35.06 -0.69 8.08
C LEU A 365 34.82 0.77 7.70
N HIS A 366 35.87 1.58 7.75
CA HIS A 366 35.89 2.90 7.13
C HIS A 366 35.59 2.81 5.63
N ASP A 367 34.76 3.72 5.13
CA ASP A 367 34.18 3.61 3.78
C ASP A 367 35.24 3.63 2.67
N LEU A 368 36.30 4.43 2.80
CA LEU A 368 37.41 4.40 1.84
C LEU A 368 38.10 3.02 1.84
N ILE A 369 38.42 2.47 3.02
CA ILE A 369 39.13 1.19 3.11
C ILE A 369 38.28 0.08 2.50
N ARG A 370 36.97 0.07 2.78
CA ARG A 370 36.02 -0.82 2.10
C ARG A 370 36.09 -0.66 0.58
N ASP A 371 35.95 0.56 0.06
CA ASP A 371 35.95 0.83 -1.37
C ASP A 371 37.27 0.38 -2.03
N LEU A 372 38.40 0.60 -1.35
CA LEU A 372 39.72 0.17 -1.80
C LEU A 372 39.90 -1.36 -1.76
N ILE A 373 39.40 -2.04 -0.74
CA ILE A 373 39.36 -3.51 -0.67
C ILE A 373 38.50 -4.06 -1.82
N ILE A 374 37.30 -3.51 -2.06
CA ILE A 374 36.44 -3.90 -3.18
C ILE A 374 37.14 -3.67 -4.53
N LYS A 375 37.89 -2.58 -4.66
CA LYS A 375 38.60 -2.23 -5.90
C LYS A 375 39.83 -3.09 -6.17
N HIS A 376 40.65 -3.36 -5.14
CA HIS A 376 42.00 -3.91 -5.32
C HIS A 376 42.16 -5.36 -4.85
N VAL A 377 41.37 -5.80 -3.87
CA VAL A 377 41.44 -7.16 -3.30
C VAL A 377 40.40 -8.07 -3.95
N TRP A 378 39.15 -7.63 -4.02
CA TRP A 378 38.04 -8.47 -4.51
C TRP A 378 38.15 -8.95 -5.97
N PRO A 379 38.75 -8.22 -6.93
CA PRO A 379 38.98 -8.77 -8.27
C PRO A 379 39.93 -9.96 -8.27
N LYS A 380 40.90 -10.00 -7.33
CA LYS A 380 41.83 -11.12 -7.17
C LYS A 380 41.22 -12.26 -6.35
N LEU A 381 40.49 -11.92 -5.28
CA LEU A 381 39.87 -12.88 -4.35
C LEU A 381 38.66 -13.61 -4.97
N ASP A 382 37.84 -12.89 -5.75
CA ASP A 382 36.57 -13.40 -6.30
C ASP A 382 36.33 -12.87 -7.72
N PRO A 383 37.17 -13.26 -8.70
CA PRO A 383 37.03 -12.80 -10.09
C PRO A 383 35.70 -13.25 -10.71
N SER A 384 35.19 -14.43 -10.33
CA SER A 384 33.92 -14.98 -10.84
C SER A 384 32.67 -14.35 -10.21
N ARG A 385 32.83 -13.51 -9.18
CA ARG A 385 31.75 -12.93 -8.35
C ARG A 385 30.91 -13.97 -7.59
N GLN A 386 31.30 -15.23 -7.55
CA GLN A 386 30.54 -16.30 -6.90
C GLN A 386 30.62 -16.20 -5.37
N LEU A 387 31.76 -15.78 -4.82
CA LEU A 387 31.95 -15.68 -3.37
C LEU A 387 31.10 -14.55 -2.78
N ARG A 388 31.11 -13.35 -3.38
CA ARG A 388 30.24 -12.24 -2.93
C ARG A 388 28.77 -12.61 -3.06
N GLN A 389 28.38 -13.30 -4.14
CA GLN A 389 27.02 -13.80 -4.32
C GLN A 389 26.61 -14.77 -3.20
N LYS A 390 27.51 -15.66 -2.79
CA LYS A 390 27.31 -16.58 -1.66
C LYS A 390 27.12 -15.82 -0.35
N TYR A 391 27.89 -14.76 -0.09
CA TYR A 391 27.69 -13.91 1.09
C TYR A 391 26.36 -13.17 1.07
N TYR A 392 25.95 -12.62 -0.08
CA TYR A 392 24.62 -11.99 -0.21
C TYR A 392 23.48 -12.99 0.05
N LYS A 393 23.57 -14.22 -0.47
CA LYS A 393 22.60 -15.29 -0.18
C LYS A 393 22.57 -15.65 1.32
N LYS A 394 23.73 -15.71 1.99
CA LYS A 394 23.78 -15.87 3.45
C LYS A 394 23.13 -14.68 4.17
N ALA A 395 23.36 -13.45 3.73
CA ALA A 395 22.74 -12.26 4.31
C ALA A 395 21.20 -12.31 4.19
N VAL A 396 20.68 -12.73 3.03
CA VAL A 396 19.24 -12.96 2.85
C VAL A 396 18.70 -13.95 3.89
N LYS A 397 19.42 -15.05 4.14
CA LYS A 397 19.03 -16.04 5.17
C LYS A 397 19.09 -15.45 6.59
N TYR A 398 20.14 -14.68 6.90
CA TYR A 398 20.29 -13.99 8.19
C TYR A 398 19.08 -13.09 8.47
N TYR A 399 18.71 -12.24 7.53
CA TYR A 399 17.57 -11.34 7.70
C TYR A 399 16.24 -12.07 7.72
N ASN A 400 16.08 -13.17 6.99
CA ASN A 400 14.88 -14.01 7.11
C ASN A 400 14.69 -14.52 8.55
N ASN A 401 15.76 -14.98 9.20
CA ASN A 401 15.69 -15.44 10.60
C ASN A 401 15.30 -14.29 11.54
N LEU A 402 15.87 -13.09 11.38
CA LEU A 402 15.49 -11.92 12.18
C LEU A 402 14.02 -11.52 11.94
N ILE A 403 13.57 -11.58 10.68
CA ILE A 403 12.18 -11.32 10.32
C ILE A 403 11.23 -12.31 11.03
N GLU A 404 11.60 -13.60 11.10
CA GLU A 404 10.82 -14.60 11.83
C GLU A 404 10.78 -14.34 13.33
N GLN A 405 11.91 -14.00 13.96
CA GLN A 405 11.96 -13.63 15.38
C GLN A 405 11.06 -12.43 15.71
N VAL A 406 11.04 -11.41 14.84
CA VAL A 406 10.17 -10.25 15.02
C VAL A 406 8.70 -10.63 14.85
N LYS A 407 8.36 -11.52 13.89
CA LYS A 407 7.00 -12.05 13.75
C LYS A 407 6.55 -12.83 14.98
N GLU A 408 7.41 -13.66 15.57
CA GLU A 408 7.10 -14.40 16.80
C GLU A 408 6.85 -13.46 17.98
N LYS A 409 7.68 -12.42 18.13
CA LYS A 409 7.46 -11.35 19.12
C LYS A 409 6.12 -10.64 18.89
N GLU A 410 5.81 -10.28 17.64
CA GLU A 410 4.54 -9.63 17.27
C GLU A 410 3.35 -10.54 17.61
N GLN A 411 3.42 -11.84 17.28
CA GLN A 411 2.36 -12.80 17.60
C GLN A 411 2.16 -12.99 19.09
N LYS A 412 3.24 -13.06 19.88
CA LYS A 412 3.16 -13.16 21.35
C LYS A 412 2.47 -11.92 21.93
N LYS A 413 2.84 -10.72 21.46
CA LYS A 413 2.23 -9.44 21.87
C LYS A 413 0.77 -9.31 21.43
N LEU A 414 0.40 -9.83 20.25
CA LEU A 414 -0.99 -9.88 19.79
C LEU A 414 -1.86 -10.79 20.67
N LYS A 415 -1.31 -11.88 21.21
CA LYS A 415 -2.02 -12.76 22.17
C LYS A 415 -2.26 -12.07 23.52
N GLU A 416 -1.29 -11.27 23.99
CA GLU A 416 -1.41 -10.43 25.21
C GLU A 416 -2.52 -9.37 25.08
N LYS A 417 -2.92 -9.00 23.85
CA LYS A 417 -3.92 -7.96 23.57
C LYS A 417 -5.36 -8.36 23.92
N ASN A 418 -5.67 -9.65 23.93
CA ASN A 418 -7.05 -10.13 24.05
C ASN A 418 -7.64 -10.09 25.48
N GLY A 419 -6.97 -9.45 26.45
CA GLY A 419 -7.39 -9.47 27.86
C GLY A 419 -7.19 -8.18 28.67
N ASN A 420 -6.89 -7.03 28.06
CA ASN A 420 -6.42 -5.84 28.80
C ASN A 420 -7.35 -4.61 28.72
N ASP A 421 -7.27 -3.78 29.77
CA ASP A 421 -7.95 -2.49 29.96
C ASP A 421 -7.46 -1.39 28.98
N GLN A 422 -8.24 -0.33 28.76
CA GLN A 422 -8.00 0.68 27.69
C GLN A 422 -6.62 1.34 27.75
N ALA A 423 -6.07 1.59 28.95
CA ALA A 423 -4.76 2.21 29.14
C ALA A 423 -3.58 1.25 28.82
N GLN A 424 -3.74 -0.05 29.11
CA GLN A 424 -2.76 -1.07 28.76
C GLN A 424 -2.77 -1.39 27.26
N GLU A 425 -3.92 -1.24 26.60
CA GLU A 425 -4.06 -1.42 25.16
C GLU A 425 -3.22 -0.39 24.37
N TYR A 426 -3.14 0.87 24.83
CA TYR A 426 -2.32 1.90 24.18
C TYR A 426 -0.83 1.54 24.20
N LYS A 427 -0.30 1.14 25.35
CA LYS A 427 1.12 0.76 25.51
C LYS A 427 1.46 -0.47 24.68
N LEU A 428 0.58 -1.46 24.65
CA LEU A 428 0.74 -2.66 23.83
C LEU A 428 0.68 -2.35 22.33
N ASN A 429 -0.22 -1.47 21.91
CA ASN A 429 -0.30 -0.99 20.53
C ASN A 429 1.00 -0.29 20.11
N TYR A 430 1.59 0.52 21.00
CA TYR A 430 2.87 1.17 20.74
C TYR A 430 4.04 0.18 20.55
N GLU A 431 4.12 -0.86 21.39
CA GLU A 431 5.11 -1.93 21.22
C GLU A 431 4.93 -2.69 19.89
N LEU A 432 3.69 -2.98 19.51
CA LEU A 432 3.37 -3.60 18.22
C LEU A 432 3.78 -2.73 17.04
N ILE A 433 3.61 -1.39 17.11
CA ILE A 433 4.09 -0.46 16.08
C ILE A 433 5.61 -0.55 15.92
N LYS A 434 6.36 -0.58 17.04
CA LYS A 434 7.82 -0.70 17.01
C LYS A 434 8.27 -1.99 16.34
N LEU A 435 7.69 -3.12 16.72
CA LEU A 435 7.99 -4.42 16.11
C LEU A 435 7.67 -4.42 14.61
N LYS A 436 6.57 -3.76 14.20
CA LYS A 436 6.22 -3.65 12.79
C LYS A 436 7.16 -2.74 12.00
N HIS A 437 7.63 -1.66 12.60
CA HIS A 437 8.65 -0.80 12.00
C HIS A 437 9.98 -1.55 11.83
N GLU A 438 10.42 -2.27 12.86
CA GLU A 438 11.59 -3.15 12.82
C GLU A 438 11.45 -4.20 11.71
N TYR A 439 10.29 -4.85 11.63
CA TYR A 439 9.95 -5.80 10.56
C TYR A 439 10.10 -5.18 9.16
N THR A 440 9.60 -3.96 8.95
CA THR A 440 9.74 -3.24 7.68
C THR A 440 11.21 -2.97 7.35
N LEU A 441 12.01 -2.49 8.32
CA LEU A 441 13.45 -2.23 8.13
C LEU A 441 14.22 -3.51 7.78
N LEU A 442 13.95 -4.61 8.48
CA LEU A 442 14.58 -5.91 8.21
C LEU A 442 14.21 -6.42 6.81
N LYS A 443 12.95 -6.26 6.39
CA LYS A 443 12.53 -6.60 5.02
C LYS A 443 13.25 -5.79 3.96
N ILE A 444 13.54 -4.51 4.20
CA ILE A 444 14.30 -3.67 3.26
C ILE A 444 15.73 -4.18 3.15
N GLN A 445 16.39 -4.48 4.28
CA GLN A 445 17.77 -5.00 4.26
C GLN A 445 17.86 -6.37 3.59
N ARG A 446 16.94 -7.28 3.92
CA ARG A 446 16.77 -8.55 3.21
C ARG A 446 16.61 -8.32 1.71
N THR A 447 15.83 -7.29 1.35
CA THR A 447 15.52 -6.99 -0.04
C THR A 447 16.72 -6.53 -0.83
N TYR A 448 17.48 -5.60 -0.25
CA TYR A 448 18.73 -5.11 -0.80
C TYR A 448 19.71 -6.24 -1.12
N TYR A 449 19.95 -7.15 -0.17
CA TYR A 449 20.88 -8.26 -0.40
C TYR A 449 20.35 -9.31 -1.38
N ASP A 450 19.03 -9.50 -1.48
CA ASP A 450 18.45 -10.37 -2.51
C ASP A 450 18.71 -9.79 -3.92
N LEU A 451 18.52 -8.47 -4.10
CA LEU A 451 18.81 -7.75 -5.35
C LEU A 451 20.29 -7.85 -5.74
N LEU A 452 21.21 -7.78 -4.78
CA LEU A 452 22.63 -7.97 -5.03
C LEU A 452 23.00 -9.43 -5.32
N SER A 453 22.27 -10.38 -4.73
CA SER A 453 22.53 -11.81 -4.91
C SER A 453 22.09 -12.32 -6.28
N ASP A 454 20.92 -11.91 -6.76
CA ASP A 454 20.36 -12.37 -8.03
C ASP A 454 19.35 -11.33 -8.53
N TYR A 455 19.85 -10.29 -9.19
CA TYR A 455 19.05 -9.11 -9.54
C TYR A 455 17.80 -9.47 -10.36
N ASP A 456 17.92 -10.33 -11.36
CA ASP A 456 16.82 -10.58 -12.30
C ASP A 456 15.70 -11.38 -11.65
N GLU A 457 16.05 -12.44 -10.92
CA GLU A 457 15.12 -13.23 -10.11
C GLU A 457 14.55 -12.45 -8.92
N ALA A 458 15.36 -11.62 -8.27
CA ALA A 458 14.94 -10.76 -7.19
C ALA A 458 13.92 -9.73 -7.69
N VAL A 459 14.18 -9.04 -8.81
CA VAL A 459 13.23 -8.11 -9.43
C VAL A 459 11.92 -8.79 -9.79
N ILE A 460 11.97 -10.03 -10.30
CA ILE A 460 10.78 -10.86 -10.53
C ILE A 460 10.03 -11.08 -9.22
N ARG A 461 10.68 -11.63 -8.18
CA ARG A 461 10.07 -11.81 -6.86
C ARG A 461 9.46 -10.51 -6.34
N TYR A 462 10.17 -9.39 -6.43
CA TYR A 462 9.73 -8.09 -5.93
C TYR A 462 8.53 -7.54 -6.68
N ARG A 463 8.59 -7.45 -8.02
CA ARG A 463 7.50 -6.97 -8.88
C ARG A 463 6.18 -7.67 -8.61
N TYR A 464 6.27 -8.88 -8.06
CA TYR A 464 5.12 -9.71 -7.79
C TYR A 464 4.68 -9.70 -6.32
N PHE A 465 5.56 -9.78 -5.33
CA PHE A 465 5.15 -9.48 -3.94
C PHE A 465 4.56 -8.06 -3.78
N PHE A 466 5.04 -7.13 -4.60
CA PHE A 466 4.61 -5.74 -4.72
C PHE A 466 3.11 -5.52 -4.81
N VAL A 467 2.41 -6.24 -5.71
CA VAL A 467 0.99 -5.97 -5.93
C VAL A 467 0.15 -6.54 -4.78
N ASP A 468 0.67 -7.42 -3.94
CA ASP A 468 -0.05 -7.84 -2.73
C ASP A 468 0.26 -6.90 -1.55
N LEU A 469 1.42 -6.23 -1.56
CA LEU A 469 1.83 -5.19 -0.61
C LEU A 469 1.16 -3.83 -0.84
N VAL A 470 0.97 -3.43 -2.10
CA VAL A 470 0.21 -2.21 -2.47
C VAL A 470 -1.25 -2.34 -2.04
N TRP A 471 -1.83 -3.54 -2.16
CA TRP A 471 -3.17 -3.81 -1.64
C TRP A 471 -3.18 -3.91 -0.12
N ALA A 472 -2.09 -4.37 0.51
CA ALA A 472 -1.87 -4.24 1.95
C ALA A 472 -1.59 -2.79 2.42
N ARG A 473 -1.60 -1.80 1.49
CA ARG A 473 -1.44 -0.36 1.72
C ARG A 473 -0.11 0.07 2.38
N ASP A 474 0.95 -0.76 2.31
CA ASP A 474 2.30 -0.43 2.79
C ASP A 474 3.08 0.38 1.73
N ARG A 475 2.64 1.64 1.53
CA ARG A 475 3.19 2.54 0.51
C ARG A 475 4.61 2.98 0.83
N VAL A 476 4.95 3.04 2.11
CA VAL A 476 6.30 3.39 2.53
C VAL A 476 7.27 2.30 2.10
N PHE A 477 6.96 1.03 2.31
CA PHE A 477 7.79 -0.06 1.80
C PHE A 477 7.93 -0.05 0.27
N TYR A 478 6.88 0.37 -0.46
CA TYR A 478 6.97 0.57 -1.91
C TYR A 478 8.03 1.60 -2.30
N ASP A 479 7.90 2.83 -1.78
CA ASP A 479 8.82 3.90 -2.13
C ASP A 479 10.27 3.45 -1.80
N LEU A 480 10.45 2.72 -0.71
CA LEU A 480 11.76 2.24 -0.26
C LEU A 480 12.39 1.20 -1.18
N ILE A 481 11.63 0.19 -1.59
CA ILE A 481 12.14 -0.82 -2.54
C ILE A 481 12.47 -0.18 -3.89
N ARG A 482 11.64 0.75 -4.36
CA ARG A 482 11.87 1.45 -5.63
C ARG A 482 13.22 2.16 -5.62
N GLU A 483 13.54 2.85 -4.53
CA GLU A 483 14.83 3.54 -4.38
C GLU A 483 15.99 2.55 -4.21
N GLU A 484 15.81 1.45 -3.47
CA GLU A 484 16.85 0.40 -3.38
C GLU A 484 17.10 -0.32 -4.70
N ARG A 485 16.10 -0.43 -5.57
CA ARG A 485 16.28 -0.95 -6.94
C ARG A 485 17.16 -0.02 -7.77
N LYS A 486 16.99 1.30 -7.65
CA LYS A 486 17.87 2.29 -8.31
C LYS A 486 19.31 2.17 -7.79
N ASN A 487 19.48 2.03 -6.47
CA ASN A 487 20.79 1.80 -5.86
C ASN A 487 21.44 0.51 -6.37
N ALA A 488 20.68 -0.59 -6.42
CA ALA A 488 21.19 -1.88 -6.93
C ALA A 488 21.60 -1.79 -8.41
N CYS A 489 20.80 -1.13 -9.27
CA CYS A 489 21.17 -0.87 -10.66
C CYS A 489 22.50 -0.12 -10.76
N TYR A 490 22.65 0.96 -9.99
CA TYR A 490 23.88 1.75 -9.95
C TYR A 490 25.09 0.90 -9.52
N MET A 491 24.96 0.13 -8.44
CA MET A 491 26.03 -0.73 -7.92
C MET A 491 26.42 -1.86 -8.88
N LEU A 492 25.46 -2.39 -9.64
CA LEU A 492 25.68 -3.46 -10.61
C LEU A 492 26.09 -2.96 -12.00
N GLY A 493 26.03 -1.65 -12.25
CA GLY A 493 26.23 -1.07 -13.58
C GLY A 493 25.14 -1.48 -14.59
N LYS A 494 23.91 -1.75 -14.12
CA LYS A 494 22.75 -2.10 -14.95
C LYS A 494 21.90 -0.86 -15.24
N ASP A 495 21.30 -0.80 -16.42
CA ASP A 495 20.29 0.21 -16.74
C ASP A 495 19.05 0.07 -15.86
N TYR A 496 18.44 1.21 -15.53
CA TYR A 496 17.24 1.24 -14.71
C TYR A 496 15.98 1.18 -15.60
N PRO A 497 15.03 0.24 -15.36
CA PRO A 497 13.90 0.00 -16.26
C PRO A 497 12.75 0.99 -16.04
N GLU A 498 12.90 2.21 -16.56
CA GLU A 498 11.97 3.34 -16.36
C GLU A 498 10.51 3.05 -16.76
N LEU A 499 10.28 2.38 -17.89
CA LEU A 499 8.91 2.06 -18.34
C LEU A 499 8.16 1.16 -17.35
N GLN A 500 8.87 0.27 -16.67
CA GLN A 500 8.27 -0.60 -15.65
C GLN A 500 7.92 0.18 -14.38
N GLU A 501 8.76 1.13 -13.96
CA GLU A 501 8.44 2.02 -12.83
C GLU A 501 7.20 2.88 -13.15
N LYS A 502 7.12 3.44 -14.37
CA LYS A 502 5.94 4.19 -14.81
C LYS A 502 4.68 3.32 -14.75
N MET A 503 4.79 2.06 -15.18
CA MET A 503 3.68 1.11 -15.11
C MET A 503 3.28 0.84 -13.65
N GLU A 504 4.23 0.60 -12.77
CA GLU A 504 4.00 0.42 -11.32
C GLU A 504 3.33 1.65 -10.69
N ASN A 505 3.78 2.86 -11.00
CA ASN A 505 3.17 4.11 -10.55
C ASN A 505 1.71 4.26 -11.03
N ALA A 506 1.44 3.96 -12.30
CA ALA A 506 0.09 4.03 -12.85
C ALA A 506 -0.85 3.02 -12.15
N ARG A 507 -0.36 1.81 -11.90
CA ARG A 507 -1.09 0.77 -11.16
C ARG A 507 -1.45 1.23 -9.75
N ILE A 508 -0.51 1.84 -9.03
CA ILE A 508 -0.73 2.36 -7.67
C ILE A 508 -1.79 3.45 -7.69
N GLN A 509 -1.67 4.42 -8.61
CA GLN A 509 -2.64 5.49 -8.74
C GLN A 509 -4.06 4.96 -8.99
N ILE A 510 -4.21 4.00 -9.91
CA ILE A 510 -5.51 3.41 -10.25
C ILE A 510 -6.07 2.59 -9.10
N VAL A 511 -5.26 1.69 -8.52
CA VAL A 511 -5.77 0.63 -7.65
C VAL A 511 -5.75 1.00 -6.17
N ALA A 512 -4.68 1.65 -5.71
CA ALA A 512 -4.51 1.99 -4.30
C ALA A 512 -4.99 3.41 -3.98
N GLU A 513 -4.84 4.35 -4.92
CA GLU A 513 -5.12 5.77 -4.66
C GLU A 513 -6.45 6.24 -5.23
N GLY A 514 -7.11 5.44 -6.08
CA GLY A 514 -8.34 5.84 -6.78
C GLY A 514 -8.16 7.03 -7.73
N GLN A 515 -6.92 7.38 -8.07
CA GLN A 515 -6.57 8.48 -8.98
C GLN A 515 -6.61 7.97 -10.44
N PHE A 516 -7.80 7.59 -10.89
CA PHE A 516 -8.00 6.93 -12.19
C PHE A 516 -7.49 7.77 -13.35
N ASP A 517 -7.78 9.07 -13.40
CA ASP A 517 -7.41 9.93 -14.52
C ASP A 517 -5.89 10.15 -14.61
N SER A 518 -5.22 10.32 -13.46
CA SER A 518 -3.75 10.44 -13.40
C SER A 518 -3.08 9.15 -13.86
N GLY A 519 -3.56 8.00 -13.36
CA GLY A 519 -3.01 6.70 -13.77
C GLY A 519 -3.26 6.41 -15.25
N LEU A 520 -4.45 6.72 -15.77
CA LEU A 520 -4.77 6.63 -17.20
C LEU A 520 -3.88 7.54 -18.05
N ASN A 521 -3.56 8.74 -17.57
CA ASN A 521 -2.65 9.66 -18.27
C ASN A 521 -1.23 9.07 -18.39
N ILE A 522 -0.70 8.48 -17.30
CA ILE A 522 0.59 7.79 -17.34
C ILE A 522 0.56 6.64 -18.36
N LEU A 523 -0.46 5.78 -18.28
CA LEU A 523 -0.60 4.64 -19.20
C LEU A 523 -0.65 5.11 -20.67
N ASN A 524 -1.48 6.11 -20.97
CA ASN A 524 -1.78 6.52 -22.35
C ASN A 524 -0.68 7.37 -22.98
N LYS A 525 -0.09 8.31 -22.24
CA LYS A 525 0.85 9.29 -22.80
C LYS A 525 2.31 8.91 -22.58
N GLU A 526 2.62 8.29 -21.45
CA GLU A 526 4.01 8.06 -21.05
C GLU A 526 4.52 6.65 -21.33
N ILE A 527 3.63 5.67 -21.54
CA ILE A 527 3.99 4.25 -21.75
C ILE A 527 3.53 3.75 -23.12
N LEU A 528 2.25 3.92 -23.46
CA LEU A 528 1.65 3.36 -24.69
C LEU A 528 2.29 3.93 -25.98
N THR A 529 2.96 5.08 -25.89
CA THR A 529 3.74 5.69 -26.98
C THR A 529 5.01 4.90 -27.33
N TYR A 530 5.50 4.04 -26.44
CA TYR A 530 6.74 3.27 -26.60
C TYR A 530 6.51 1.76 -26.75
N VAL A 531 5.28 1.27 -26.50
CA VAL A 531 4.98 -0.17 -26.38
C VAL A 531 3.73 -0.53 -27.17
N ASN A 532 3.82 -1.58 -27.98
CA ASN A 532 2.68 -2.13 -28.71
C ASN A 532 2.60 -3.66 -28.52
N LYS A 533 1.55 -4.28 -29.09
CA LYS A 533 1.29 -5.72 -28.95
C LYS A 533 2.43 -6.59 -29.51
N GLU A 534 3.12 -6.13 -30.54
CA GLU A 534 4.18 -6.89 -31.22
C GLU A 534 5.52 -6.78 -30.48
N SER A 535 5.82 -5.61 -29.90
CA SER A 535 7.07 -5.36 -29.18
C SER A 535 7.11 -5.96 -27.78
N ASP A 536 6.04 -5.81 -27.00
CA ASP A 536 5.91 -6.43 -25.68
C ASP A 536 4.43 -6.79 -25.40
N PRO A 537 3.99 -8.01 -25.80
CA PRO A 537 2.62 -8.46 -25.61
C PRO A 537 2.17 -8.43 -24.14
N LEU A 538 3.08 -8.71 -23.20
CA LEU A 538 2.76 -8.76 -21.77
C LEU A 538 2.53 -7.35 -21.23
N LEU A 539 3.44 -6.42 -21.48
CA LEU A 539 3.31 -5.04 -21.02
C LEU A 539 2.11 -4.35 -21.66
N TYR A 540 1.88 -4.57 -22.96
CA TYR A 540 0.71 -4.06 -23.66
C TYR A 540 -0.60 -4.61 -23.06
N ALA A 541 -0.67 -5.92 -22.80
CA ALA A 541 -1.85 -6.51 -22.14
C ALA A 541 -2.06 -5.98 -20.72
N LEU A 542 -0.99 -5.71 -19.97
CA LEU A 542 -1.08 -5.08 -18.66
C LEU A 542 -1.63 -3.65 -18.77
N ILE A 543 -1.23 -2.85 -19.76
CA ILE A 543 -1.79 -1.51 -19.95
C ILE A 543 -3.31 -1.59 -20.16
N LEU A 544 -3.77 -2.46 -21.07
CA LEU A 544 -5.21 -2.69 -21.31
C LEU A 544 -5.95 -3.15 -20.04
N LEU A 545 -5.33 -4.05 -19.26
CA LEU A 545 -5.87 -4.49 -17.97
C LEU A 545 -6.13 -3.29 -17.05
N TYR A 546 -5.13 -2.43 -16.84
CA TYR A 546 -5.27 -1.32 -15.89
C TYR A 546 -6.17 -0.19 -16.40
N GLN A 547 -6.23 0.04 -17.72
CA GLN A 547 -7.25 0.91 -18.30
C GLN A 547 -8.67 0.36 -18.06
N GLY A 548 -8.86 -0.94 -18.25
CA GLY A 548 -10.13 -1.62 -17.99
C GLY A 548 -10.53 -1.55 -16.52
N ILE A 549 -9.59 -1.77 -15.61
CA ILE A 549 -9.77 -1.59 -14.17
C ILE A 549 -10.18 -0.14 -13.86
N ALA A 550 -9.45 0.87 -14.37
CA ALA A 550 -9.76 2.27 -14.10
C ALA A 550 -11.19 2.64 -14.50
N HIS A 551 -11.63 2.24 -15.69
CA HIS A 551 -13.02 2.47 -16.14
C HIS A 551 -14.06 1.70 -15.31
N ASN A 552 -13.72 0.48 -14.86
CA ASN A 552 -14.62 -0.31 -14.01
C ASN A 552 -14.87 0.38 -12.67
N TYR A 553 -13.80 0.79 -11.98
CA TYR A 553 -13.90 1.42 -10.66
C TYR A 553 -14.42 2.86 -10.74
N LYS A 554 -14.14 3.59 -11.83
CA LYS A 554 -14.72 4.92 -12.08
C LYS A 554 -16.23 4.85 -12.37
N GLY A 555 -16.72 3.72 -12.88
CA GLY A 555 -18.13 3.54 -13.24
C GLY A 555 -18.59 4.40 -14.41
N ASP A 556 -17.66 4.87 -15.27
CA ASP A 556 -17.97 5.78 -16.37
C ASP A 556 -18.40 5.05 -17.66
N ASP A 557 -17.81 3.89 -17.94
CA ASP A 557 -18.10 3.08 -19.13
C ASP A 557 -17.82 1.58 -18.92
N SER A 558 -18.85 0.83 -18.50
CA SER A 558 -18.78 -0.61 -18.27
C SER A 558 -18.51 -1.42 -19.55
N ARG A 559 -19.00 -0.97 -20.72
CA ARG A 559 -18.77 -1.64 -22.01
C ARG A 559 -17.32 -1.51 -22.45
N LYS A 560 -16.76 -0.31 -22.31
CA LYS A 560 -15.34 -0.06 -22.58
C LYS A 560 -14.46 -0.85 -21.62
N SER A 561 -14.79 -0.89 -20.33
CA SER A 561 -14.10 -1.73 -19.35
C SER A 561 -14.10 -3.21 -19.77
N GLU A 562 -15.27 -3.76 -20.13
CA GLU A 562 -15.39 -5.16 -20.56
C GLU A 562 -14.52 -5.45 -21.79
N LYS A 563 -14.56 -4.56 -22.79
CA LYS A 563 -13.77 -4.69 -24.02
C LYS A 563 -12.27 -4.73 -23.72
N LEU A 564 -11.78 -3.78 -22.92
CA LEU A 564 -10.35 -3.68 -22.56
C LEU A 564 -9.88 -4.92 -21.78
N LEU A 565 -10.67 -5.37 -20.79
CA LEU A 565 -10.36 -6.58 -20.01
C LEU A 565 -10.33 -7.83 -20.89
N LYS A 566 -11.30 -8.01 -21.79
CA LYS A 566 -11.32 -9.14 -22.74
C LYS A 566 -10.13 -9.13 -23.71
N GLN A 567 -9.77 -7.95 -24.23
CA GLN A 567 -8.60 -7.81 -25.10
C GLN A 567 -7.31 -8.16 -24.36
N SER A 568 -7.15 -7.68 -23.13
CA SER A 568 -6.02 -8.05 -22.26
C SER A 568 -5.94 -9.56 -22.04
N ILE A 569 -7.06 -10.20 -21.67
CA ILE A 569 -7.13 -11.65 -21.45
C ILE A 569 -6.76 -12.43 -22.72
N SER A 570 -7.31 -12.05 -23.87
CA SER A 570 -7.01 -12.72 -25.14
C SER A 570 -5.52 -12.69 -25.49
N ILE A 571 -4.85 -11.54 -25.28
CA ILE A 571 -3.41 -11.42 -25.50
C ILE A 571 -2.64 -12.30 -24.52
N LEU A 572 -2.97 -12.25 -23.23
CA LEU A 572 -2.31 -13.04 -22.19
C LEU A 572 -2.48 -14.55 -22.39
N GLU A 573 -3.64 -15.00 -22.86
CA GLU A 573 -3.89 -16.41 -23.17
C GLU A 573 -3.15 -16.88 -24.42
N GLY A 574 -2.90 -15.98 -25.38
CA GLY A 574 -2.12 -16.23 -26.58
C GLY A 574 -0.60 -16.36 -26.34
N ILE A 575 -0.09 -15.98 -25.17
CA ILE A 575 1.32 -16.16 -24.81
C ILE A 575 1.59 -17.65 -24.53
N LYS A 576 2.33 -18.33 -25.41
CA LYS A 576 2.58 -19.79 -25.37
C LYS A 576 3.10 -20.26 -24.01
N ASN A 577 4.13 -19.59 -23.47
CA ASN A 577 4.70 -19.90 -22.16
C ASN A 577 4.02 -19.06 -21.08
N LYS A 578 3.06 -19.67 -20.38
CA LYS A 578 2.38 -19.06 -19.23
C LYS A 578 3.30 -19.00 -18.02
N THR A 579 4.28 -18.11 -18.09
CA THR A 579 5.21 -17.81 -17.00
C THR A 579 4.46 -17.28 -15.79
N TYR A 580 5.15 -17.24 -14.65
CA TYR A 580 4.64 -16.62 -13.42
C TYR A 580 4.00 -15.21 -13.68
N PRO A 581 4.64 -14.27 -14.41
CA PRO A 581 4.05 -13.00 -14.83
C PRO A 581 2.68 -13.09 -15.50
N VAL A 582 2.54 -14.02 -16.44
CA VAL A 582 1.35 -14.18 -17.28
C VAL A 582 0.20 -14.76 -16.45
N ASN A 583 0.46 -15.82 -15.66
CA ASN A 583 -0.54 -16.37 -14.74
C ASN A 583 -1.00 -15.31 -13.74
N ARG A 584 -0.08 -14.47 -13.25
CA ARG A 584 -0.42 -13.38 -12.33
C ARG A 584 -1.37 -12.37 -12.97
N ALA A 585 -1.05 -11.92 -14.18
CA ALA A 585 -1.87 -10.98 -14.94
C ALA A 585 -3.24 -11.57 -15.29
N LEU A 586 -3.30 -12.83 -15.72
CA LEU A 586 -4.54 -13.55 -15.99
C LEU A 586 -5.43 -13.65 -14.75
N GLY A 587 -4.86 -14.00 -13.58
CA GLY A 587 -5.58 -14.03 -12.32
C GLY A 587 -6.29 -12.70 -12.05
N ARG A 588 -5.57 -11.58 -12.20
CA ARG A 588 -6.12 -10.23 -11.98
C ARG A 588 -7.13 -9.80 -13.02
N ALA A 589 -6.88 -10.09 -14.30
CA ALA A 589 -7.78 -9.74 -15.38
C ALA A 589 -9.13 -10.46 -15.22
N TYR A 590 -9.09 -11.76 -14.92
CA TYR A 590 -10.29 -12.52 -14.63
C TYR A 590 -11.00 -12.10 -13.34
N THR A 591 -10.28 -11.73 -12.27
CA THR A 591 -10.91 -11.16 -11.06
C THR A 591 -11.68 -9.90 -11.38
N ASN A 592 -11.07 -8.97 -12.12
CA ASN A 592 -11.72 -7.69 -12.44
C ASN A 592 -12.85 -7.84 -13.46
N LEU A 593 -12.74 -8.80 -14.39
CA LEU A 593 -13.85 -9.16 -15.26
C LEU A 593 -15.00 -9.78 -14.45
N GLY A 594 -14.69 -10.62 -13.47
CA GLY A 594 -15.67 -11.16 -12.53
C GLY A 594 -16.37 -10.06 -11.73
N TYR A 595 -15.61 -9.07 -11.25
CA TYR A 595 -16.15 -7.91 -10.55
C TYR A 595 -17.04 -7.05 -11.45
N LEU A 596 -16.63 -6.80 -12.70
CA LEU A 596 -17.45 -6.09 -13.70
C LEU A 596 -18.76 -6.84 -13.99
N TYR A 597 -18.69 -8.16 -14.15
CA TYR A 597 -19.88 -8.98 -14.35
C TYR A 597 -20.78 -8.99 -13.12
N TYR A 598 -20.20 -9.03 -11.94
CA TYR A 598 -20.96 -8.88 -10.71
C TYR A 598 -21.64 -7.49 -10.63
N SER A 599 -20.93 -6.38 -10.87
CA SER A 599 -21.49 -5.03 -10.79
C SER A 599 -22.56 -4.75 -11.84
N THR A 600 -22.50 -5.46 -12.97
CA THR A 600 -23.53 -5.48 -14.02
C THR A 600 -24.54 -6.63 -13.87
N ILE A 601 -24.48 -7.35 -12.75
CA ILE A 601 -25.39 -8.44 -12.35
C ILE A 601 -25.51 -9.54 -13.40
N LYS A 602 -24.40 -9.88 -14.05
CA LYS A 602 -24.20 -11.06 -14.88
C LYS A 602 -23.60 -12.16 -14.00
N LEU A 603 -24.37 -12.67 -13.04
CA LEU A 603 -23.81 -13.42 -11.91
C LEU A 603 -23.17 -14.77 -12.33
N THR A 604 -23.70 -15.46 -13.34
CA THR A 604 -23.10 -16.71 -13.87
C THR A 604 -21.73 -16.44 -14.50
N LYS A 605 -21.63 -15.42 -15.35
CA LYS A 605 -20.35 -14.97 -15.94
C LYS A 605 -19.36 -14.52 -14.88
N ALA A 606 -19.84 -13.90 -13.80
CA ALA A 606 -19.00 -13.53 -12.66
C ALA A 606 -18.37 -14.77 -12.01
N ILE A 607 -19.17 -15.81 -11.72
CA ILE A 607 -18.68 -17.08 -11.15
C ILE A 607 -17.63 -17.72 -12.07
N ASP A 608 -17.88 -17.80 -13.38
CA ASP A 608 -16.95 -18.42 -14.33
C ASP A 608 -15.63 -17.64 -14.43
N ALA A 609 -15.71 -16.31 -14.47
CA ALA A 609 -14.54 -15.44 -14.43
C ALA A 609 -13.76 -15.66 -13.12
N TYR A 610 -14.42 -15.70 -11.96
CA TYR A 610 -13.75 -15.94 -10.69
C TYR A 610 -13.14 -17.34 -10.57
N LYS A 611 -13.78 -18.40 -11.10
CA LYS A 611 -13.19 -19.74 -11.17
C LYS A 611 -11.88 -19.75 -11.97
N LYS A 612 -11.87 -19.07 -13.13
CA LYS A 612 -10.65 -18.87 -13.93
C LYS A 612 -9.61 -18.05 -13.18
N ALA A 613 -10.03 -16.98 -12.50
CA ALA A 613 -9.16 -16.16 -11.67
C ALA A 613 -8.47 -16.97 -10.56
N LEU A 614 -9.23 -17.83 -9.86
CA LEU A 614 -8.71 -18.70 -8.79
C LEU A 614 -7.66 -19.68 -9.32
N LYS A 615 -7.92 -20.31 -10.48
CA LYS A 615 -6.99 -21.24 -11.15
C LYS A 615 -5.64 -20.58 -11.42
N TYR A 616 -5.64 -19.39 -12.02
CA TYR A 616 -4.41 -18.67 -12.35
C TYR A 616 -3.73 -18.08 -11.10
N SER A 617 -4.50 -17.55 -10.16
CA SER A 617 -3.98 -16.95 -8.93
C SER A 617 -3.25 -17.97 -8.06
N LYS A 618 -3.79 -19.20 -7.92
CA LYS A 618 -3.12 -20.31 -7.23
C LYS A 618 -1.81 -20.73 -7.91
N LYS A 619 -1.77 -20.82 -9.25
CA LYS A 619 -0.53 -21.13 -10.00
C LYS A 619 0.57 -20.08 -9.83
N SER A 620 0.19 -18.86 -9.46
CA SER A 620 1.10 -17.73 -9.23
C SER A 620 1.26 -17.37 -7.75
N ASN A 621 0.83 -18.22 -6.81
CA ASN A 621 0.92 -17.99 -5.36
C ASN A 621 0.40 -16.60 -4.90
N GLN A 622 -0.72 -16.13 -5.47
CA GLN A 622 -1.33 -14.84 -5.11
C GLN A 622 -2.35 -15.02 -3.98
N ASP A 623 -1.91 -15.39 -2.77
CA ASP A 623 -2.81 -15.76 -1.66
C ASP A 623 -3.78 -14.64 -1.26
N SER A 624 -3.30 -13.38 -1.24
CA SER A 624 -4.16 -12.21 -0.99
C SER A 624 -5.28 -12.07 -2.03
N LEU A 625 -4.94 -12.25 -3.32
CA LEU A 625 -5.92 -12.22 -4.40
C LEU A 625 -6.86 -13.44 -4.34
N VAL A 626 -6.36 -14.62 -3.96
CA VAL A 626 -7.19 -15.82 -3.73
C VAL A 626 -8.23 -15.54 -2.65
N ALA A 627 -7.84 -14.91 -1.53
CA ALA A 627 -8.79 -14.53 -0.49
C ALA A 627 -9.82 -13.50 -0.96
N ALA A 628 -9.41 -12.50 -1.77
CA ALA A 628 -10.32 -11.55 -2.41
C ALA A 628 -11.34 -12.24 -3.33
N ILE A 629 -10.85 -13.08 -4.25
CA ILE A 629 -11.71 -13.86 -5.16
C ILE A 629 -12.71 -14.71 -4.37
N LYS A 630 -12.28 -15.37 -3.28
CA LYS A 630 -13.19 -16.17 -2.45
C LYS A 630 -14.30 -15.34 -1.83
N ASN A 631 -14.01 -14.15 -1.28
CA ASN A 631 -15.03 -13.26 -0.75
C ASN A 631 -15.97 -12.74 -1.82
N ASP A 632 -15.46 -12.37 -2.99
CA ASP A 632 -16.29 -11.87 -4.08
C ASP A 632 -17.19 -12.98 -4.64
N MET A 633 -16.67 -14.21 -4.75
CA MET A 633 -17.48 -15.39 -5.07
C MET A 633 -18.52 -15.68 -3.99
N ALA A 634 -18.16 -15.57 -2.71
CA ALA A 634 -19.11 -15.78 -1.61
C ALA A 634 -20.30 -14.83 -1.71
N PHE A 635 -20.02 -13.56 -2.03
CA PHE A 635 -21.08 -12.58 -2.25
C PHE A 635 -22.01 -12.97 -3.39
N VAL A 636 -21.44 -13.38 -4.53
CA VAL A 636 -22.21 -13.80 -5.70
C VAL A 636 -23.05 -15.05 -5.40
N TYR A 637 -22.49 -16.06 -4.72
CA TYR A 637 -23.24 -17.25 -4.33
C TYR A 637 -24.36 -16.96 -3.31
N ALA A 638 -24.12 -16.09 -2.32
CA ALA A 638 -25.15 -15.67 -1.38
C ALA A 638 -26.31 -14.97 -2.11
N ARG A 639 -26.00 -14.12 -3.10
CA ARG A 639 -27.04 -13.47 -3.92
C ARG A 639 -27.78 -14.46 -4.84
N PHE A 640 -27.12 -15.54 -5.26
CA PHE A 640 -27.76 -16.67 -5.95
C PHE A 640 -28.61 -17.56 -5.04
N GLY A 641 -28.52 -17.39 -3.71
CA GLY A 641 -29.24 -18.19 -2.71
C GLY A 641 -28.45 -19.36 -2.12
N ASP A 642 -27.20 -19.60 -2.55
CA ASP A 642 -26.32 -20.61 -1.95
C ASP A 642 -25.47 -20.00 -0.82
N CYS A 643 -26.15 -19.67 0.28
CA CYS A 643 -25.50 -19.10 1.47
C CYS A 643 -24.58 -20.10 2.20
N GLY A 644 -24.77 -21.41 1.99
CA GLY A 644 -23.91 -22.46 2.55
C GLY A 644 -22.51 -22.41 1.95
N LEU A 645 -22.42 -22.43 0.62
CA LEU A 645 -21.15 -22.30 -0.09
C LEU A 645 -20.52 -20.92 0.14
N ALA A 646 -21.32 -19.85 0.20
CA ALA A 646 -20.84 -18.51 0.50
C ALA A 646 -20.10 -18.44 1.84
N ARG A 647 -20.67 -19.02 2.92
CA ARG A 647 -20.02 -19.06 4.24
C ARG A 647 -18.68 -19.80 4.22
N LEU A 648 -18.61 -20.94 3.53
CA LEU A 648 -17.36 -21.69 3.37
C LEU A 648 -16.28 -20.86 2.69
N LEU A 649 -16.62 -20.19 1.59
CA LEU A 649 -15.70 -19.33 0.83
C LEU A 649 -15.22 -18.12 1.67
N CYS A 650 -16.12 -17.46 2.40
CA CYS A 650 -15.75 -16.36 3.31
C CYS A 650 -14.80 -16.82 4.42
N ASN A 651 -15.09 -17.94 5.07
CA ASN A 651 -14.25 -18.50 6.14
C ASN A 651 -12.85 -18.87 5.64
N ASP A 652 -12.79 -19.49 4.47
CA ASP A 652 -11.53 -19.81 3.81
C ASP A 652 -10.70 -18.55 3.47
N GLY A 653 -11.35 -17.51 2.94
CA GLY A 653 -10.69 -16.24 2.63
C GLY A 653 -10.23 -15.50 3.90
N LEU A 654 -11.04 -15.56 4.96
CA LEU A 654 -10.72 -15.02 6.28
C LEU A 654 -9.45 -15.67 6.87
N LYS A 655 -9.36 -17.01 6.89
CA LYS A 655 -8.17 -17.74 7.38
C LYS A 655 -6.89 -17.30 6.66
N ILE A 656 -6.95 -17.15 5.33
CA ILE A 656 -5.79 -16.68 4.55
C ILE A 656 -5.39 -15.27 4.99
N ARG A 657 -6.36 -14.36 5.18
CA ARG A 657 -6.10 -12.97 5.57
C ARG A 657 -5.58 -12.84 7.00
N GLU A 658 -6.04 -13.68 7.91
CA GLU A 658 -5.53 -13.79 9.28
C GLU A 658 -4.09 -14.27 9.30
N LEU A 659 -3.76 -15.32 8.53
CA LEU A 659 -2.38 -15.81 8.36
C LEU A 659 -1.45 -14.74 7.76
N LEU A 660 -1.98 -13.89 6.87
CA LEU A 660 -1.23 -12.78 6.26
C LEU A 660 -1.21 -11.51 7.13
N GLY A 661 -1.91 -11.47 8.27
CA GLY A 661 -1.98 -10.32 9.17
C GLY A 661 -2.67 -9.08 8.58
N MET A 662 -3.56 -9.26 7.60
CA MET A 662 -4.19 -8.17 6.85
C MET A 662 -5.46 -7.64 7.56
N GLN A 663 -5.31 -6.78 8.57
CA GLN A 663 -6.44 -6.34 9.40
C GLN A 663 -7.59 -5.67 8.61
N TYR A 664 -7.27 -4.76 7.67
CA TYR A 664 -8.29 -4.16 6.78
C TYR A 664 -9.10 -5.22 6.04
N HIS A 665 -8.43 -6.20 5.43
CA HIS A 665 -9.08 -7.25 4.64
C HIS A 665 -9.83 -8.24 5.53
N THR A 666 -9.36 -8.44 6.75
CA THR A 666 -10.06 -9.21 7.78
C THR A 666 -11.38 -8.55 8.13
N GLY A 667 -11.39 -7.22 8.35
CA GLY A 667 -12.61 -6.44 8.52
C GLY A 667 -13.56 -6.56 7.32
N LEU A 668 -13.03 -6.55 6.09
CA LEU A 668 -13.85 -6.76 4.87
C LEU A 668 -14.45 -8.16 4.82
N SER A 669 -13.75 -9.19 5.32
CA SER A 669 -14.32 -10.54 5.44
C SER A 669 -15.48 -10.58 6.42
N TYR A 670 -15.35 -9.98 7.60
CA TYR A 670 -16.45 -9.93 8.56
C TYR A 670 -17.65 -9.11 8.05
N SER A 671 -17.39 -7.99 7.39
CA SER A 671 -18.45 -7.22 6.71
C SER A 671 -19.13 -8.05 5.63
N MET A 672 -18.38 -8.85 4.86
CA MET A 672 -18.93 -9.76 3.87
C MET A 672 -19.77 -10.87 4.50
N MET A 673 -19.32 -11.49 5.59
CA MET A 673 -20.11 -12.47 6.34
C MET A 673 -21.43 -11.85 6.82
N GLY A 674 -21.41 -10.60 7.30
CA GLY A 674 -22.64 -9.87 7.62
C GLY A 674 -23.62 -9.74 6.45
N ARG A 675 -23.13 -9.61 5.21
CA ARG A 675 -23.98 -9.63 4.01
C ARG A 675 -24.45 -11.03 3.62
N VAL A 676 -23.62 -12.05 3.81
CA VAL A 676 -24.04 -13.45 3.54
C VAL A 676 -25.17 -13.85 4.49
N GLU A 677 -25.06 -13.54 5.78
CA GLU A 677 -26.13 -13.81 6.76
C GLU A 677 -27.40 -13.01 6.46
N TYR A 678 -27.29 -11.78 5.94
CA TYR A 678 -28.44 -11.01 5.46
C TYR A 678 -29.22 -11.75 4.36
N PHE A 679 -28.54 -12.32 3.36
CA PHE A 679 -29.19 -13.11 2.31
C PHE A 679 -29.75 -14.44 2.83
N ASP A 680 -29.13 -15.03 3.86
CA ASP A 680 -29.62 -16.22 4.56
C ASP A 680 -30.76 -15.90 5.56
N ARG A 681 -31.22 -14.64 5.63
CA ARG A 681 -32.23 -14.14 6.59
C ARG A 681 -31.87 -14.34 8.06
N LYS A 682 -30.57 -14.43 8.38
CA LYS A 682 -30.03 -14.58 9.74
C LYS A 682 -29.53 -13.24 10.27
N TYR A 683 -30.45 -12.28 10.40
CA TYR A 683 -30.11 -10.88 10.64
C TYR A 683 -29.32 -10.65 11.94
N GLU A 684 -29.59 -11.40 13.01
CA GLU A 684 -28.82 -11.32 14.27
C GLU A 684 -27.35 -11.73 14.10
N SER A 685 -27.11 -12.81 13.34
CA SER A 685 -25.74 -13.22 13.00
C SER A 685 -25.07 -12.17 12.11
N GLY A 686 -25.83 -11.58 11.19
CA GLY A 686 -25.36 -10.46 10.36
C GLY A 686 -24.91 -9.25 11.19
N ILE A 687 -25.72 -8.83 12.17
CA ILE A 687 -25.42 -7.75 13.12
C ILE A 687 -24.15 -8.06 13.92
N TYR A 688 -23.99 -9.29 14.39
CA TYR A 688 -22.80 -9.73 15.12
C TYR A 688 -21.52 -9.57 14.28
N TYR A 689 -21.50 -10.09 13.04
CA TYR A 689 -20.33 -9.97 12.17
C TYR A 689 -20.04 -8.53 11.75
N CYS A 690 -21.08 -7.73 11.46
CA CYS A 690 -20.93 -6.29 11.20
C CYS A 690 -20.29 -5.57 12.40
N SER A 691 -20.63 -5.94 13.62
CA SER A 691 -20.05 -5.37 14.85
C SER A 691 -18.57 -5.72 15.04
N ILE A 692 -18.13 -6.91 14.61
CA ILE A 692 -16.71 -7.26 14.56
C ILE A 692 -16.00 -6.39 13.51
N ALA A 693 -16.58 -6.27 12.31
CA ALA A 693 -15.99 -5.46 11.24
C ALA A 693 -15.83 -3.99 11.66
N LEU A 694 -16.85 -3.39 12.28
CA LEU A 694 -16.81 -2.02 12.80
C LEU A 694 -15.65 -1.84 13.79
N ARG A 695 -15.55 -2.69 14.82
CA ARG A 695 -14.44 -2.62 15.80
C ARG A 695 -13.06 -2.71 15.15
N ILE A 696 -12.91 -3.56 14.14
CA ILE A 696 -11.66 -3.64 13.38
C ILE A 696 -11.40 -2.32 12.65
N PHE A 697 -12.38 -1.80 11.91
CA PHE A 697 -12.24 -0.58 11.13
C PHE A 697 -12.04 0.68 11.97
N GLU A 698 -12.69 0.78 13.14
CA GLU A 698 -12.47 1.83 14.14
C GLU A 698 -11.04 1.80 14.66
N ARG A 699 -10.57 0.61 15.07
CA ARG A 699 -9.21 0.42 15.60
C ARG A 699 -8.12 0.80 14.60
N ILE A 700 -8.37 0.58 13.31
CA ILE A 700 -7.42 0.90 12.24
C ILE A 700 -7.75 2.27 11.58
N ALA A 701 -8.75 3.01 12.08
CA ALA A 701 -9.19 4.30 11.56
C ALA A 701 -9.48 4.31 10.03
N ASP A 702 -10.01 3.21 9.49
CA ASP A 702 -10.32 3.10 8.05
C ASP A 702 -11.77 3.50 7.76
N VAL A 703 -11.95 4.70 7.20
CA VAL A 703 -13.26 5.31 6.92
C VAL A 703 -14.06 4.52 5.88
N ARG A 704 -13.40 4.01 4.84
CA ARG A 704 -14.11 3.23 3.79
C ARG A 704 -14.72 1.96 4.37
N GLY A 705 -13.97 1.24 5.18
CA GLY A 705 -14.38 0.02 5.86
C GLY A 705 -15.49 0.29 6.88
N LEU A 706 -15.39 1.40 7.63
CA LEU A 706 -16.50 1.88 8.46
C LEU A 706 -17.76 2.08 7.62
N ALA A 707 -17.68 2.83 6.52
CA ALA A 707 -18.82 3.07 5.65
C ALA A 707 -19.45 1.75 5.15
N LEU A 708 -18.63 0.81 4.69
CA LEU A 708 -19.11 -0.51 4.24
C LEU A 708 -19.77 -1.33 5.35
N ALA A 709 -19.18 -1.33 6.55
CA ALA A 709 -19.70 -2.07 7.70
C ALA A 709 -20.99 -1.43 8.25
N HIS A 710 -21.05 -0.10 8.35
CA HIS A 710 -22.24 0.65 8.73
C HIS A 710 -23.40 0.39 7.75
N ARG A 711 -23.13 0.40 6.44
CA ARG A 711 -24.13 0.06 5.41
C ARG A 711 -24.68 -1.36 5.59
N ALA A 712 -23.81 -2.35 5.76
CA ALA A 712 -24.21 -3.74 5.95
C ALA A 712 -24.98 -3.94 7.26
N MET A 713 -24.60 -3.21 8.32
CA MET A 713 -25.32 -3.18 9.60
C MET A 713 -26.73 -2.61 9.44
N GLY A 714 -26.87 -1.47 8.75
CA GLY A 714 -28.16 -0.85 8.46
C GLY A 714 -29.12 -1.78 7.73
N ALA A 715 -28.64 -2.50 6.71
CA ALA A 715 -29.45 -3.47 5.97
C ALA A 715 -29.99 -4.61 6.86
N ASN A 716 -29.13 -5.20 7.71
CA ASN A 716 -29.55 -6.25 8.65
C ASN A 716 -30.54 -5.73 9.69
N LEU A 717 -30.34 -4.51 10.21
CA LEU A 717 -31.23 -3.89 11.18
C LEU A 717 -32.60 -3.57 10.59
N ILE A 718 -32.71 -3.09 9.34
CA ILE A 718 -34.01 -2.88 8.68
C ILE A 718 -34.81 -4.18 8.66
N SER A 719 -34.21 -5.27 8.17
CA SER A 719 -34.92 -6.54 8.06
C SER A 719 -35.26 -7.16 9.41
N SER A 720 -34.37 -7.08 10.40
CA SER A 720 -34.68 -7.51 11.78
C SER A 720 -35.77 -6.66 12.44
N GLY A 721 -35.75 -5.34 12.20
CA GLY A 721 -36.75 -4.40 12.70
C GLY A 721 -38.14 -4.65 12.11
N LEU A 722 -38.20 -5.05 10.84
CA LEU A 722 -39.43 -5.46 10.18
C LEU A 722 -39.98 -6.78 10.77
N GLU A 723 -39.14 -7.81 10.97
CA GLU A 723 -39.57 -9.08 11.57
C GLU A 723 -40.05 -8.94 13.01
N LYS A 724 -39.42 -8.05 13.79
CA LYS A 724 -39.75 -7.80 15.20
C LYS A 724 -40.75 -6.66 15.40
N GLU A 725 -41.17 -6.00 14.33
CA GLU A 725 -41.99 -4.77 14.36
C GLU A 725 -41.47 -3.71 15.36
N SER A 726 -40.15 -3.47 15.38
CA SER A 726 -39.46 -2.68 16.43
C SER A 726 -38.95 -1.31 15.96
N VAL A 727 -39.54 -0.24 16.49
CA VAL A 727 -39.13 1.15 16.25
C VAL A 727 -37.70 1.43 16.75
N ALA A 728 -37.29 0.84 17.88
CA ALA A 728 -35.95 1.03 18.42
C ALA A 728 -34.86 0.51 17.46
N ILE A 729 -35.14 -0.60 16.76
CA ILE A 729 -34.24 -1.18 15.77
C ILE A 729 -34.16 -0.27 14.53
N PHE A 730 -35.27 0.34 14.09
CA PHE A 730 -35.25 1.30 12.99
C PHE A 730 -34.45 2.57 13.29
N ASN A 731 -34.52 3.10 14.51
CA ASN A 731 -33.66 4.22 14.92
C ASN A 731 -32.18 3.87 14.82
N ASN A 732 -31.80 2.65 15.24
CA ASN A 732 -30.44 2.17 15.09
C ASN A 732 -30.06 2.01 13.61
N ALA A 733 -30.94 1.45 12.78
CA ALA A 733 -30.72 1.31 11.35
C ALA A 733 -30.49 2.69 10.69
N GLU A 734 -31.32 3.67 11.01
CA GLU A 734 -31.21 5.04 10.49
C GLU A 734 -29.85 5.65 10.86
N ARG A 735 -29.41 5.50 12.12
CA ARG A 735 -28.09 5.98 12.57
C ARG A 735 -26.96 5.35 11.76
N HIS A 736 -26.96 4.03 11.58
CA HIS A 736 -25.90 3.36 10.82
C HIS A 736 -25.90 3.77 9.34
N LEU A 737 -27.08 3.94 8.72
CA LEU A 737 -27.16 4.43 7.35
C LEU A 737 -26.71 5.89 7.21
N LYS A 738 -27.00 6.75 8.20
CA LYS A 738 -26.53 8.15 8.23
C LYS A 738 -25.01 8.22 8.28
N GLU A 739 -24.37 7.45 9.17
CA GLU A 739 -22.90 7.37 9.23
C GLU A 739 -22.32 6.88 7.90
N SER A 740 -22.87 5.79 7.34
CA SER A 740 -22.40 5.29 6.04
C SER A 740 -22.55 6.32 4.92
N TYR A 741 -23.69 7.01 4.85
CA TYR A 741 -23.95 8.01 3.83
C TYR A 741 -23.03 9.22 3.97
N LYS A 742 -22.81 9.67 5.22
CA LYS A 742 -21.88 10.74 5.57
C LYS A 742 -20.48 10.42 5.05
N TYR A 743 -19.95 9.24 5.35
CA TYR A 743 -18.62 8.83 4.87
C TYR A 743 -18.49 8.88 3.34
N PHE A 744 -19.49 8.44 2.57
CA PHE A 744 -19.41 8.46 1.10
C PHE A 744 -19.72 9.83 0.46
N THR A 745 -20.16 10.84 1.22
CA THR A 745 -20.56 12.15 0.68
C THR A 745 -19.74 13.33 1.20
N GLU A 746 -19.31 13.29 2.44
CA GLU A 746 -18.28 14.18 2.95
C GLU A 746 -16.94 13.69 2.39
N LYS A 747 -16.01 14.60 2.04
CA LYS A 747 -14.81 14.35 1.22
C LYS A 747 -13.76 13.40 1.85
N GLU A 748 -14.15 12.47 2.71
CA GLU A 748 -13.27 11.53 3.41
C GLU A 748 -12.88 10.33 2.53
N ILE A 749 -13.71 9.97 1.53
CA ILE A 749 -13.44 8.93 0.54
C ILE A 749 -13.95 9.30 -0.86
N GLN A 750 -13.35 8.69 -1.88
CA GLN A 750 -13.86 8.80 -3.26
C GLN A 750 -15.29 8.24 -3.32
N PRO A 751 -16.26 8.98 -3.90
CA PRO A 751 -17.63 8.50 -4.01
C PRO A 751 -17.67 7.22 -4.84
N GLU A 752 -18.25 6.16 -4.29
CA GLU A 752 -18.49 4.90 -4.99
C GLU A 752 -19.99 4.81 -5.30
N PRO A 753 -20.41 5.10 -6.55
CA PRO A 753 -21.83 5.28 -6.86
C PRO A 753 -22.72 4.08 -6.52
N VAL A 754 -22.19 2.86 -6.66
CA VAL A 754 -22.91 1.62 -6.32
C VAL A 754 -23.35 1.62 -4.86
N TYR A 755 -22.49 2.04 -3.93
CA TYR A 755 -22.84 2.06 -2.51
C TYR A 755 -23.76 3.21 -2.16
N LEU A 756 -23.60 4.37 -2.79
CA LEU A 756 -24.55 5.47 -2.62
C LEU A 756 -25.96 5.08 -3.08
N ILE A 757 -26.07 4.32 -4.17
CA ILE A 757 -27.36 3.78 -4.64
C ILE A 757 -27.94 2.83 -3.60
N GLU A 758 -27.18 1.82 -3.15
CA GLU A 758 -27.64 0.84 -2.16
C GLU A 758 -28.02 1.51 -0.82
N ILE A 759 -27.24 2.47 -0.32
CA ILE A 759 -27.56 3.21 0.92
C ILE A 759 -28.85 4.02 0.75
N SER A 760 -29.01 4.72 -0.39
CA SER A 760 -30.23 5.49 -0.65
C SER A 760 -31.45 4.59 -0.76
N GLU A 761 -31.31 3.42 -1.39
CA GLU A 761 -32.35 2.41 -1.44
C GLU A 761 -32.73 1.90 -0.04
N TYR A 762 -31.74 1.61 0.82
CA TYR A 762 -32.00 1.17 2.18
C TYR A 762 -32.69 2.24 3.03
N PHE A 763 -32.39 3.52 2.84
CA PHE A 763 -33.19 4.59 3.46
C PHE A 763 -34.63 4.61 2.97
N GLY A 764 -34.86 4.42 1.67
CA GLY A 764 -36.20 4.29 1.09
C GLY A 764 -36.99 3.16 1.76
N LEU A 765 -36.37 1.99 1.88
CA LEU A 765 -36.98 0.83 2.55
C LEU A 765 -37.22 1.04 4.03
N LEU A 766 -36.24 1.61 4.74
CA LEU A 766 -36.37 1.91 6.17
C LEU A 766 -37.62 2.74 6.45
N TYR A 767 -37.83 3.84 5.73
CA TYR A 767 -38.97 4.71 5.97
C TYR A 767 -40.28 4.12 5.43
N GLN A 768 -40.25 3.35 4.33
CA GLN A 768 -41.42 2.61 3.84
C GLN A 768 -41.90 1.59 4.87
N ASP A 769 -41.01 0.75 5.38
CA ASP A 769 -41.31 -0.32 6.34
C ASP A 769 -41.80 0.27 7.67
N TRP A 770 -41.14 1.34 8.13
CA TRP A 770 -41.53 2.04 9.34
C TRP A 770 -42.92 2.68 9.22
N GLY A 771 -43.22 3.37 8.12
CA GLY A 771 -44.55 3.91 7.86
C GLY A 771 -45.62 2.82 7.75
N THR A 772 -45.28 1.66 7.20
CA THR A 772 -46.18 0.50 7.09
C THR A 772 -46.51 -0.11 8.45
N ILE A 773 -45.52 -0.25 9.34
CA ILE A 773 -45.72 -0.73 10.72
C ILE A 773 -46.56 0.26 11.52
N ILE A 774 -46.30 1.56 11.40
CA ILE A 774 -47.13 2.59 12.04
C ILE A 774 -48.55 2.53 11.49
N LYS A 775 -48.75 2.42 10.17
CA LYS A 775 -50.10 2.28 9.59
C LYS A 775 -50.85 1.06 10.11
N LYS A 776 -50.16 -0.07 10.31
CA LYS A 776 -50.76 -1.30 10.87
C LYS A 776 -51.16 -1.13 12.34
N THR A 777 -50.35 -0.45 13.13
CA THR A 777 -50.55 -0.29 14.59
C THR A 777 -51.40 0.94 14.96
N LYS A 778 -51.32 2.01 14.17
CA LYS A 778 -51.96 3.32 14.33
C LYS A 778 -52.34 3.91 12.94
N PRO A 779 -53.45 3.47 12.33
CA PRO A 779 -53.80 3.83 10.94
C PRO A 779 -53.97 5.32 10.66
N ASN A 780 -54.32 6.11 11.67
CA ASN A 780 -54.61 7.55 11.56
C ASN A 780 -53.43 8.44 12.03
N ASP A 781 -52.25 7.86 12.27
CA ASP A 781 -51.09 8.62 12.70
C ASP A 781 -50.57 9.53 11.57
N SER A 782 -50.52 10.84 11.81
CA SER A 782 -50.13 11.82 10.79
C SER A 782 -48.68 11.64 10.32
N SER A 783 -47.82 11.01 11.14
CA SER A 783 -46.41 10.76 10.79
C SER A 783 -46.23 9.76 9.64
N ILE A 784 -47.24 8.93 9.31
CA ILE A 784 -47.19 7.97 8.19
C ILE A 784 -46.86 8.71 6.88
N LYS A 785 -47.48 9.86 6.67
CA LYS A 785 -47.27 10.68 5.47
C LYS A 785 -45.81 11.16 5.40
N ASP A 786 -45.26 11.65 6.52
CA ASP A 786 -43.87 12.12 6.60
C ASP A 786 -42.87 11.00 6.29
N PHE A 787 -43.13 9.78 6.77
CA PHE A 787 -42.29 8.62 6.47
C PHE A 787 -42.36 8.22 5.00
N TYR A 788 -43.56 8.21 4.40
CA TYR A 788 -43.72 7.92 2.98
C TYR A 788 -43.09 8.99 2.07
N GLU A 789 -43.19 10.26 2.43
CA GLU A 789 -42.50 11.34 1.71
C GLU A 789 -40.96 11.20 1.81
N LYS A 790 -40.42 10.85 2.97
CA LYS A 790 -38.99 10.53 3.11
C LYS A 790 -38.58 9.33 2.26
N ALA A 791 -39.39 8.26 2.24
CA ALA A 791 -39.11 7.09 1.42
C ALA A 791 -39.04 7.46 -0.08
N GLU A 792 -40.01 8.25 -0.56
CA GLU A 792 -40.04 8.77 -1.93
C GLU A 792 -38.80 9.59 -2.29
N ILE A 793 -38.36 10.50 -1.41
CA ILE A 793 -37.14 11.30 -1.61
C ILE A 793 -35.92 10.39 -1.80
N TRP A 794 -35.77 9.37 -0.95
CA TRP A 794 -34.62 8.48 -0.98
C TRP A 794 -34.62 7.52 -2.17
N PHE A 795 -35.78 7.00 -2.58
CA PHE A 795 -35.88 6.22 -3.81
C PHE A 795 -35.53 7.06 -5.05
N ASN A 796 -36.04 8.28 -5.16
CA ASN A 796 -35.71 9.18 -6.27
C ASN A 796 -34.22 9.52 -6.31
N LYS A 797 -33.60 9.74 -5.14
CA LYS A 797 -32.16 9.96 -5.02
C LYS A 797 -31.35 8.76 -5.51
N ALA A 798 -31.77 7.53 -5.18
CA ALA A 798 -31.14 6.30 -5.67
C ALA A 798 -31.24 6.20 -7.20
N ILE A 799 -32.41 6.49 -7.77
CA ILE A 799 -32.66 6.48 -9.23
C ILE A 799 -31.78 7.52 -9.93
N GLU A 800 -31.71 8.75 -9.42
CA GLU A 800 -30.86 9.81 -9.99
C GLU A 800 -29.38 9.40 -10.00
N GLN A 801 -28.90 8.77 -8.92
CA GLN A 801 -27.53 8.30 -8.83
C GLN A 801 -27.24 7.15 -9.82
N ALA A 802 -28.20 6.23 -9.99
CA ALA A 802 -28.12 5.15 -10.97
C ALA A 802 -28.05 5.69 -12.40
N ARG A 803 -28.87 6.70 -12.73
CA ARG A 803 -28.87 7.40 -14.03
C ARG A 803 -27.54 8.08 -14.31
N LYS A 804 -27.04 8.88 -13.37
CA LYS A 804 -25.74 9.56 -13.47
C LYS A 804 -24.60 8.59 -13.75
N SER A 805 -24.70 7.40 -13.16
CA SER A 805 -23.69 6.34 -13.27
C SER A 805 -23.96 5.33 -14.38
N LYS A 806 -25.04 5.54 -15.17
CA LYS A 806 -25.47 4.67 -16.27
C LYS A 806 -25.63 3.19 -15.88
N TYR A 807 -26.07 2.93 -14.64
CA TYR A 807 -26.40 1.59 -14.15
C TYR A 807 -27.84 1.25 -14.49
N GLU A 808 -28.11 0.95 -15.76
CA GLU A 808 -29.46 0.75 -16.30
C GLU A 808 -30.24 -0.35 -15.58
N TRP A 809 -29.58 -1.43 -15.16
CA TRP A 809 -30.21 -2.47 -14.34
C TRP A 809 -30.69 -1.93 -12.99
N ALA A 810 -29.82 -1.17 -12.30
CA ALA A 810 -30.14 -0.62 -10.99
C ALA A 810 -31.25 0.43 -11.10
N GLU A 811 -31.22 1.24 -12.17
CA GLU A 811 -32.29 2.15 -12.50
C GLU A 811 -33.63 1.40 -12.67
N ALA A 812 -33.69 0.36 -13.51
CA ALA A 812 -34.91 -0.40 -13.70
C ALA A 812 -35.43 -1.06 -12.41
N HIS A 813 -34.52 -1.60 -11.59
CA HIS A 813 -34.86 -2.16 -10.28
C HIS A 813 -35.46 -1.11 -9.34
N LEU A 814 -34.85 0.08 -9.26
CA LEU A 814 -35.30 1.15 -8.36
C LEU A 814 -36.59 1.81 -8.86
N LEU A 815 -36.76 1.96 -10.17
CA LEU A 815 -38.03 2.41 -10.77
C LEU A 815 -39.14 1.42 -10.44
N GLU A 816 -38.87 0.12 -10.50
CA GLU A 816 -39.84 -0.90 -10.11
C GLU A 816 -40.18 -0.80 -8.61
N ARG A 817 -39.20 -0.57 -7.72
CA ARG A 817 -39.46 -0.38 -6.29
C ARG A 817 -40.30 0.85 -6.03
N LEU A 818 -39.98 1.97 -6.69
CA LEU A 818 -40.73 3.23 -6.57
C LEU A 818 -42.15 3.07 -7.10
N PHE A 819 -42.33 2.38 -8.22
CA PHE A 819 -43.65 2.03 -8.76
C PHE A 819 -44.47 1.23 -7.74
N SER A 820 -43.90 0.14 -7.21
CA SER A 820 -44.57 -0.70 -6.21
C SER A 820 -44.94 0.13 -4.97
N PHE A 821 -44.04 1.02 -4.53
CA PHE A 821 -44.27 1.92 -3.43
C PHE A 821 -45.43 2.89 -3.69
N TYR A 822 -45.46 3.54 -4.86
CA TYR A 822 -46.53 4.45 -5.24
C TYR A 822 -47.89 3.78 -5.32
N PHE A 823 -47.94 2.57 -5.88
CA PHE A 823 -49.18 1.83 -6.01
C PHE A 823 -49.74 1.42 -4.63
N VAL A 824 -48.91 0.85 -3.76
CA VAL A 824 -49.35 0.30 -2.47
C VAL A 824 -49.59 1.37 -1.40
N HIS A 825 -48.76 2.41 -1.37
CA HIS A 825 -48.71 3.33 -0.22
C HIS A 825 -49.20 4.75 -0.53
N MET A 826 -49.16 5.21 -1.78
CA MET A 826 -49.40 6.62 -2.14
C MET A 826 -50.55 6.85 -3.13
N ASN A 827 -51.09 5.80 -3.74
CA ASN A 827 -52.17 5.86 -4.73
C ASN A 827 -51.92 6.83 -5.91
N LYS A 828 -50.66 6.96 -6.38
CA LYS A 828 -50.26 7.87 -7.48
C LYS A 828 -50.34 7.17 -8.86
N LYS A 829 -51.55 6.88 -9.35
CA LYS A 829 -51.78 6.09 -10.60
C LYS A 829 -51.06 6.67 -11.84
N ASP A 830 -51.08 7.97 -12.07
CA ASP A 830 -50.42 8.58 -13.25
C ASP A 830 -48.89 8.45 -13.23
N SER A 831 -48.31 8.54 -12.03
CA SER A 831 -46.87 8.33 -11.84
C SER A 831 -46.48 6.87 -12.10
N VAL A 832 -47.34 5.92 -11.76
CA VAL A 832 -47.12 4.49 -11.99
C VAL A 832 -46.98 4.18 -13.47
N ASP A 833 -47.89 4.64 -14.34
CA ASP A 833 -47.80 4.37 -15.78
C ASP A 833 -46.52 4.95 -16.41
N ARG A 834 -46.12 6.16 -15.98
CA ARG A 834 -44.86 6.78 -16.42
C ARG A 834 -43.65 5.92 -16.05
N LEU A 835 -43.57 5.46 -14.81
CA LEU A 835 -42.47 4.60 -14.35
C LEU A 835 -42.42 3.26 -15.10
N LEU A 836 -43.58 2.63 -15.36
CA LEU A 836 -43.65 1.39 -16.14
C LEU A 836 -43.13 1.61 -17.57
N LYS A 837 -43.48 2.72 -18.24
CA LYS A 837 -42.94 3.08 -19.57
C LYS A 837 -41.42 3.29 -19.55
N GLU A 838 -40.88 3.90 -18.51
CA GLU A 838 -39.43 4.06 -18.34
C GLU A 838 -38.72 2.70 -18.20
N ILE A 839 -39.26 1.81 -17.36
CA ILE A 839 -38.75 0.44 -17.21
C ILE A 839 -38.79 -0.30 -18.56
N GLU A 840 -39.89 -0.21 -19.31
CA GLU A 840 -40.01 -0.83 -20.63
C GLU A 840 -38.95 -0.37 -21.62
N ASN A 841 -38.63 0.92 -21.64
CA ASN A 841 -37.58 1.46 -22.52
C ASN A 841 -36.21 0.88 -22.16
N ILE A 842 -35.92 0.72 -20.86
CA ILE A 842 -34.70 0.09 -20.39
C ILE A 842 -34.67 -1.40 -20.78
N MET A 843 -35.79 -2.10 -20.60
CA MET A 843 -35.91 -3.52 -20.98
C MET A 843 -35.68 -3.69 -22.48
N LYS A 844 -36.41 -2.97 -23.35
CA LYS A 844 -36.30 -3.07 -24.82
C LYS A 844 -34.88 -2.83 -25.35
N LYS A 845 -34.07 -2.04 -24.64
CA LYS A 845 -32.66 -1.80 -24.97
C LYS A 845 -31.75 -2.96 -24.56
N ASN A 846 -32.07 -3.64 -23.47
CA ASN A 846 -31.17 -4.56 -22.78
C ASN A 846 -31.56 -6.03 -22.89
N ILE A 847 -32.76 -6.37 -23.36
CA ILE A 847 -33.16 -7.76 -23.65
C ILE A 847 -33.49 -7.93 -25.14
N PRO A 848 -33.27 -9.12 -25.72
CA PRO A 848 -33.73 -9.45 -27.07
C PRO A 848 -35.21 -9.11 -27.27
N SER A 849 -35.54 -8.46 -28.39
CA SER A 849 -36.91 -8.05 -28.70
C SER A 849 -37.90 -9.22 -28.80
N SER A 850 -37.40 -10.44 -29.06
CA SER A 850 -38.17 -11.69 -29.05
C SER A 850 -38.67 -12.11 -27.66
N LEU A 851 -38.05 -11.64 -26.57
CA LEU A 851 -38.42 -11.96 -25.18
C LEU A 851 -39.40 -10.95 -24.58
N PHE A 852 -39.64 -9.81 -25.25
CA PHE A 852 -40.58 -8.79 -24.78
C PHE A 852 -41.96 -9.02 -25.41
N ILE A 853 -42.90 -9.54 -24.63
CA ILE A 853 -44.28 -9.79 -25.03
C ILE A 853 -45.14 -8.55 -24.70
N SER A 854 -45.95 -8.10 -25.66
CA SER A 854 -47.06 -7.17 -25.44
C SER A 854 -48.38 -7.82 -25.83
N VAL A 855 -49.49 -7.38 -25.22
CA VAL A 855 -50.84 -7.90 -25.52
C VAL A 855 -51.24 -7.65 -27.00
N GLU A 856 -50.57 -6.72 -27.66
CA GLU A 856 -50.79 -6.33 -29.06
C GLU A 856 -49.91 -7.11 -30.06
N GLN A 857 -48.86 -7.82 -29.62
CA GLN A 857 -47.92 -8.54 -30.49
C GLN A 857 -47.89 -10.04 -30.15
N VAL A 858 -48.51 -10.86 -31.00
CA VAL A 858 -48.51 -12.32 -30.88
C VAL A 858 -47.27 -12.87 -31.58
N LYS A 859 -46.18 -13.08 -30.84
CA LYS A 859 -45.01 -13.83 -31.32
C LYS A 859 -44.69 -14.98 -30.35
N PRO A 860 -44.46 -16.20 -30.85
CA PRO A 860 -44.05 -17.31 -30.02
C PRO A 860 -42.66 -17.05 -29.44
N VAL A 861 -42.49 -17.37 -28.15
CA VAL A 861 -41.21 -17.17 -27.45
C VAL A 861 -40.51 -18.52 -27.31
N PRO A 862 -39.35 -18.74 -27.96
CA PRO A 862 -38.48 -19.83 -27.56
C PRO A 862 -37.78 -19.43 -26.25
N ILE A 863 -38.38 -19.76 -25.11
CA ILE A 863 -37.70 -19.63 -23.83
C ILE A 863 -36.80 -20.86 -23.65
N ASP A 864 -35.72 -20.95 -24.41
CA ASP A 864 -34.78 -22.08 -24.34
C ASP A 864 -34.12 -22.17 -22.95
N GLU A 865 -33.80 -23.39 -22.50
CA GLU A 865 -33.43 -23.67 -21.09
C GLU A 865 -31.97 -23.32 -20.75
N ASP A 866 -31.08 -23.26 -21.74
CA ASP A 866 -29.63 -23.25 -21.50
C ASP A 866 -28.91 -21.94 -21.84
N ILE A 867 -29.56 -20.95 -22.46
CA ILE A 867 -28.85 -19.79 -23.05
C ILE A 867 -29.65 -18.49 -22.90
N ILE A 868 -29.94 -18.04 -21.68
CA ILE A 868 -30.32 -16.63 -21.50
C ILE A 868 -29.40 -15.98 -20.47
N GLU A 869 -28.51 -15.14 -20.99
CA GLU A 869 -27.40 -14.50 -20.28
C GLU A 869 -27.84 -13.32 -19.38
N GLU A 870 -29.15 -13.00 -19.33
CA GLU A 870 -29.74 -11.79 -18.74
C GLU A 870 -30.91 -12.10 -17.77
N LYS A 871 -30.79 -13.18 -16.99
CA LYS A 871 -31.85 -13.67 -16.08
C LYS A 871 -32.41 -12.59 -15.15
N GLU A 872 -31.60 -11.62 -14.78
CA GLU A 872 -31.94 -10.56 -13.82
C GLU A 872 -32.78 -9.43 -14.43
N TYR A 873 -32.64 -9.14 -15.73
CA TYR A 873 -33.57 -8.27 -16.44
C TYR A 873 -34.91 -8.97 -16.65
N LEU A 874 -34.90 -10.29 -16.86
CA LEU A 874 -36.11 -11.09 -17.04
C LEU A 874 -36.93 -11.21 -15.74
N TYR A 875 -36.28 -11.19 -14.59
CA TYR A 875 -36.97 -11.06 -13.31
C TYR A 875 -37.67 -9.70 -13.17
N ILE A 876 -37.00 -8.59 -13.52
CA ILE A 876 -37.62 -7.26 -13.53
C ILE A 876 -38.77 -7.22 -14.54
N LEU A 877 -38.63 -7.90 -15.69
CA LEU A 877 -39.68 -8.03 -16.69
C LEU A 877 -40.94 -8.73 -16.13
N GLY A 878 -40.77 -9.79 -15.34
CA GLY A 878 -41.90 -10.43 -14.64
C GLY A 878 -42.62 -9.46 -13.68
N ARG A 879 -41.87 -8.62 -12.95
CA ARG A 879 -42.42 -7.60 -12.06
C ARG A 879 -43.08 -6.43 -12.81
N LEU A 880 -42.53 -6.08 -13.99
CA LEU A 880 -43.11 -5.11 -14.90
C LEU A 880 -44.48 -5.58 -15.41
N TYR A 881 -44.59 -6.85 -15.83
CA TYR A 881 -45.87 -7.44 -16.22
C TYR A 881 -46.88 -7.45 -15.08
N ARG A 882 -46.46 -7.83 -13.87
CA ARG A 882 -47.30 -7.72 -12.68
C ARG A 882 -47.79 -6.27 -12.48
N GLY A 883 -46.91 -5.29 -12.67
CA GLY A 883 -47.28 -3.88 -12.55
C GLY A 883 -48.27 -3.39 -13.61
N ARG A 884 -48.11 -3.84 -14.86
CA ARG A 884 -49.08 -3.61 -15.94
C ARG A 884 -50.43 -4.24 -15.62
N ALA A 885 -50.44 -5.45 -15.07
CA ALA A 885 -51.67 -6.12 -14.66
C ALA A 885 -52.40 -5.38 -13.53
N ARG A 886 -51.66 -4.84 -12.54
CA ARG A 886 -52.22 -4.01 -11.47
C ARG A 886 -52.86 -2.72 -11.99
N LEU A 887 -52.19 -2.04 -12.93
CA LEU A 887 -52.73 -0.83 -13.54
C LEU A 887 -54.01 -1.13 -14.33
N ALA A 888 -54.00 -2.21 -15.12
CA ALA A 888 -55.18 -2.67 -15.86
C ALA A 888 -56.32 -3.09 -14.93
N TYR A 889 -56.02 -3.72 -13.79
CA TYR A 889 -57.04 -4.08 -12.78
C TYR A 889 -57.66 -2.85 -12.13
N SER A 890 -56.85 -1.84 -11.79
CA SER A 890 -57.34 -0.55 -11.32
C SER A 890 -58.31 0.08 -12.33
N ASP A 891 -57.97 0.08 -13.62
CA ASP A 891 -58.87 0.61 -14.66
C ASP A 891 -60.13 -0.25 -14.83
N TYR A 892 -60.02 -1.57 -14.64
CA TYR A 892 -61.15 -2.49 -14.69
C TYR A 892 -62.12 -2.26 -13.53
N GLN A 893 -61.63 -1.96 -12.33
CA GLN A 893 -62.48 -1.61 -11.19
C GLN A 893 -63.34 -0.36 -11.49
N ASP A 894 -62.81 0.58 -12.28
CA ASP A 894 -63.50 1.80 -12.67
C ASP A 894 -64.45 1.59 -13.88
N LYS A 895 -64.05 0.80 -14.89
CA LYS A 895 -64.73 0.71 -16.20
C LYS A 895 -65.50 -0.59 -16.47
N ARG A 896 -65.14 -1.68 -15.79
CA ARG A 896 -65.67 -3.06 -16.00
C ARG A 896 -65.63 -3.54 -17.46
N ASP A 897 -64.55 -3.23 -18.19
CA ASP A 897 -64.35 -3.61 -19.60
C ASP A 897 -63.75 -5.03 -19.73
N ALA A 898 -64.38 -5.90 -20.52
CA ALA A 898 -63.92 -7.26 -20.82
C ALA A 898 -62.52 -7.30 -21.47
N ASN A 899 -62.13 -6.29 -22.26
CA ASN A 899 -60.78 -6.22 -22.83
C ASN A 899 -59.71 -6.03 -21.75
N LEU A 900 -60.03 -5.32 -20.66
CA LEU A 900 -59.12 -5.17 -19.53
C LEU A 900 -58.94 -6.50 -18.80
N LEU A 901 -60.01 -7.30 -18.66
CA LEU A 901 -59.93 -8.64 -18.06
C LEU A 901 -58.96 -9.55 -18.81
N LYS A 902 -59.00 -9.52 -20.15
CA LYS A 902 -58.00 -10.19 -21.00
C LYS A 902 -56.58 -9.70 -20.73
N ILE A 903 -56.37 -8.38 -20.67
CA ILE A 903 -55.05 -7.77 -20.42
C ILE A 903 -54.50 -8.21 -19.06
N ILE A 904 -55.34 -8.20 -18.02
CA ILE A 904 -55.00 -8.62 -16.66
C ILE A 904 -54.58 -10.09 -16.65
N ALA A 905 -55.39 -10.98 -17.26
CA ALA A 905 -55.11 -12.41 -17.35
C ALA A 905 -53.77 -12.70 -18.04
N VAL A 906 -53.52 -12.06 -19.19
CA VAL A 906 -52.28 -12.22 -19.94
C VAL A 906 -51.07 -11.75 -19.12
N TYR A 907 -51.11 -10.53 -18.59
CA TYR A 907 -49.95 -9.99 -17.87
C TYR A 907 -49.65 -10.71 -16.55
N TYR A 908 -50.66 -11.16 -15.81
CA TYR A 908 -50.41 -12.00 -14.62
C TYR A 908 -49.85 -13.38 -14.97
N THR A 909 -50.31 -13.98 -16.08
CA THR A 909 -49.73 -15.22 -16.61
C THR A 909 -48.26 -15.04 -16.92
N LEU A 910 -47.91 -13.98 -17.66
CA LEU A 910 -46.52 -13.66 -17.99
C LEU A 910 -45.70 -13.35 -16.74
N ALA A 911 -46.25 -12.62 -15.77
CA ALA A 911 -45.59 -12.36 -14.49
C ALA A 911 -45.24 -13.67 -13.77
N CYS A 912 -46.19 -14.60 -13.66
CA CYS A 912 -45.97 -15.90 -13.03
C CYS A 912 -44.87 -16.69 -13.74
N VAL A 913 -44.95 -16.80 -15.07
CA VAL A 913 -43.98 -17.57 -15.89
C VAL A 913 -42.56 -17.02 -15.75
N PHE A 914 -42.39 -15.70 -15.87
CA PHE A 914 -41.06 -15.09 -15.78
C PHE A 914 -40.51 -15.11 -14.36
N ILE A 915 -41.35 -14.89 -13.33
CA ILE A 915 -40.90 -14.95 -11.93
C ILE A 915 -40.54 -16.38 -11.54
N GLU A 916 -41.35 -17.37 -11.89
CA GLU A 916 -41.06 -18.77 -11.60
C GLU A 916 -39.77 -19.23 -12.28
N LYS A 917 -39.59 -18.94 -13.57
CA LYS A 917 -38.44 -19.42 -14.32
C LYS A 917 -37.13 -18.76 -13.89
N PHE A 918 -37.15 -17.45 -13.63
CA PHE A 918 -35.93 -16.66 -13.44
C PHE A 918 -35.69 -16.23 -11.98
N ALA A 919 -36.65 -16.49 -11.08
CA ALA A 919 -36.57 -16.19 -9.66
C ALA A 919 -37.45 -17.12 -8.81
N SER A 920 -37.39 -18.45 -9.07
CA SER A 920 -38.18 -19.47 -8.35
C SER A 920 -38.06 -19.40 -6.83
N ASN A 921 -36.88 -19.00 -6.32
CA ASN A 921 -36.62 -18.85 -4.88
C ASN A 921 -37.04 -17.48 -4.31
N SER A 922 -37.63 -16.59 -5.13
CA SER A 922 -38.10 -15.29 -4.68
C SER A 922 -39.52 -15.38 -4.11
N ALA A 923 -39.81 -14.52 -3.13
CA ALA A 923 -41.18 -14.33 -2.64
C ALA A 923 -42.12 -13.73 -3.71
N GLY A 924 -41.58 -13.31 -4.86
CA GLY A 924 -42.32 -12.68 -5.95
C GLY A 924 -43.48 -13.51 -6.47
N MET A 925 -43.32 -14.84 -6.56
CA MET A 925 -44.38 -15.74 -7.02
C MET A 925 -45.56 -15.74 -6.04
N GLY A 926 -45.28 -15.86 -4.74
CA GLY A 926 -46.31 -15.83 -3.70
C GLY A 926 -47.10 -14.52 -3.69
N PHE A 927 -46.42 -13.37 -3.84
CA PHE A 927 -47.11 -12.07 -3.95
C PHE A 927 -47.99 -11.98 -5.19
N THR A 928 -47.47 -12.39 -6.35
CA THR A 928 -48.23 -12.37 -7.62
C THR A 928 -49.47 -13.25 -7.52
N LEU A 929 -49.36 -14.46 -6.96
CA LEU A 929 -50.50 -15.35 -6.75
C LEU A 929 -51.50 -14.80 -5.72
N THR A 930 -51.03 -14.16 -4.65
CA THR A 930 -51.92 -13.54 -3.65
C THR A 930 -52.75 -12.40 -4.27
N GLU A 931 -52.12 -11.59 -5.13
CA GLU A 931 -52.81 -10.51 -5.85
C GLU A 931 -53.77 -11.05 -6.89
N MET A 932 -53.37 -12.06 -7.66
CA MET A 932 -54.28 -12.77 -8.56
C MET A 932 -55.48 -13.33 -7.81
N LYS A 933 -55.27 -13.90 -6.62
CA LYS A 933 -56.36 -14.43 -5.79
C LYS A 933 -57.32 -13.33 -5.38
N SER A 934 -56.82 -12.20 -4.88
CA SER A 934 -57.66 -11.05 -4.54
C SER A 934 -58.50 -10.57 -5.72
N ILE A 935 -57.95 -10.62 -6.94
CA ILE A 935 -58.69 -10.26 -8.16
C ILE A 935 -59.77 -11.30 -8.44
N LEU A 936 -59.44 -12.59 -8.37
CA LEU A 936 -60.43 -13.66 -8.60
C LEU A 936 -61.57 -13.61 -7.57
N ASP A 937 -61.26 -13.32 -6.30
CA ASP A 937 -62.25 -13.15 -5.23
C ASP A 937 -63.19 -11.95 -5.49
N ASP A 938 -62.76 -10.95 -6.28
CA ASP A 938 -63.53 -9.76 -6.65
C ASP A 938 -64.38 -9.95 -7.93
N LEU A 939 -64.27 -11.09 -8.63
CA LEU A 939 -64.98 -11.39 -9.89
C LEU A 939 -66.18 -12.33 -9.67
N ASP A 940 -67.20 -12.24 -10.53
CA ASP A 940 -68.28 -13.23 -10.59
C ASP A 940 -67.87 -14.47 -11.41
N MET A 941 -68.66 -15.54 -11.34
CA MET A 941 -68.33 -16.83 -11.98
C MET A 941 -68.18 -16.74 -13.51
N GLU A 942 -68.90 -15.83 -14.17
CA GLU A 942 -68.79 -15.61 -15.61
C GLU A 942 -67.43 -14.98 -15.95
N ASN A 943 -67.07 -13.89 -15.26
CA ASN A 943 -65.76 -13.25 -15.44
C ASN A 943 -64.59 -14.14 -14.97
N ILE A 944 -64.79 -15.00 -13.97
CA ILE A 944 -63.78 -15.99 -13.57
C ILE A 944 -63.56 -17.02 -14.70
N SER A 945 -64.62 -17.48 -15.36
CA SER A 945 -64.53 -18.39 -16.51
C SER A 945 -63.80 -17.72 -17.68
N ASP A 946 -64.14 -16.47 -17.99
CA ASP A 946 -63.47 -15.67 -19.04
C ASP A 946 -61.99 -15.44 -18.73
N PHE A 947 -61.67 -15.09 -17.47
CA PHE A 947 -60.30 -14.96 -17.01
C PHE A 947 -59.51 -16.25 -17.20
N HIS A 948 -60.08 -17.39 -16.77
CA HIS A 948 -59.49 -18.71 -16.94
C HIS A 948 -59.27 -19.07 -18.42
N GLU A 949 -60.24 -18.79 -19.30
CA GLU A 949 -60.09 -19.00 -20.75
C GLU A 949 -58.98 -18.12 -21.34
N HIS A 950 -58.88 -16.86 -20.92
CA HIS A 950 -57.81 -15.96 -21.35
C HIS A 950 -56.43 -16.43 -20.89
N VAL A 951 -56.29 -16.95 -19.67
CA VAL A 951 -55.04 -17.59 -19.21
C VAL A 951 -54.70 -18.79 -20.09
N LYS A 952 -55.67 -19.68 -20.35
CA LYS A 952 -55.49 -20.87 -21.19
C LYS A 952 -55.06 -20.49 -22.62
N LYS A 953 -55.69 -19.46 -23.18
CA LYS A 953 -55.35 -18.92 -24.51
C LYS A 953 -53.96 -18.31 -24.52
N ALA A 954 -53.58 -17.52 -23.52
CA ALA A 954 -52.24 -16.95 -23.40
C ALA A 954 -51.17 -18.05 -23.33
N LEU A 955 -51.38 -19.10 -22.54
CA LEU A 955 -50.43 -20.21 -22.44
C LEU A 955 -50.19 -20.90 -23.79
N LYS A 956 -51.22 -21.01 -24.63
CA LYS A 956 -51.12 -21.58 -25.98
C LYS A 956 -50.50 -20.61 -26.98
N GLU A 957 -50.96 -19.36 -27.02
CA GLU A 957 -50.51 -18.34 -27.97
C GLU A 957 -49.02 -18.01 -27.83
N TYR A 958 -48.50 -18.08 -26.60
CA TYR A 958 -47.10 -17.78 -26.31
C TYR A 958 -46.20 -19.04 -26.18
N ASN A 959 -46.73 -20.24 -26.46
CA ASN A 959 -46.01 -21.53 -26.36
C ASN A 959 -45.46 -21.80 -24.94
N LEU A 960 -46.32 -21.58 -23.93
CA LEU A 960 -46.04 -21.66 -22.49
C LEU A 960 -46.83 -22.80 -21.81
N GLU A 961 -47.30 -23.80 -22.55
CA GLU A 961 -48.22 -24.84 -22.03
C GLU A 961 -47.64 -25.64 -20.85
N ARG A 962 -46.30 -25.70 -20.74
CA ARG A 962 -45.60 -26.30 -19.58
C ARG A 962 -45.92 -25.62 -18.24
N TYR A 963 -46.45 -24.40 -18.26
CA TYR A 963 -46.87 -23.62 -17.09
C TYR A 963 -48.38 -23.75 -16.79
N SER A 964 -49.03 -24.81 -17.30
CA SER A 964 -50.43 -25.15 -17.03
C SER A 964 -50.77 -25.32 -15.54
N MET A 965 -49.78 -25.40 -14.66
CA MET A 965 -49.99 -25.34 -13.21
C MET A 965 -50.69 -24.06 -12.75
N ILE A 966 -50.60 -22.95 -13.51
CA ILE A 966 -51.32 -21.71 -13.21
C ILE A 966 -52.83 -21.95 -13.31
N LEU A 967 -53.30 -22.67 -14.34
CA LEU A 967 -54.71 -23.03 -14.49
C LEU A 967 -55.18 -23.90 -13.31
N LYS A 968 -54.40 -24.94 -12.95
CA LYS A 968 -54.69 -25.80 -11.79
C LYS A 968 -54.78 -25.01 -10.48
N TRP A 969 -53.98 -23.95 -10.34
CA TRP A 969 -54.04 -23.07 -9.17
C TRP A 969 -55.30 -22.20 -9.18
N ILE A 970 -55.72 -21.69 -10.35
CA ILE A 970 -57.00 -20.97 -10.51
C ILE A 970 -58.16 -21.91 -10.15
N ASP A 971 -58.23 -23.09 -10.75
CA ASP A 971 -59.27 -24.12 -10.50
C ASP A 971 -59.42 -24.39 -9.00
N LYS A 972 -58.28 -24.56 -8.31
CA LYS A 972 -58.26 -24.78 -6.85
C LYS A 972 -58.76 -23.58 -6.03
N CYS A 973 -58.53 -22.37 -6.50
CA CYS A 973 -58.96 -21.15 -5.81
C CYS A 973 -60.45 -20.85 -6.03
N THR A 974 -60.98 -21.16 -7.21
CA THR A 974 -62.34 -20.74 -7.63
C THR A 974 -63.36 -21.87 -7.66
N GLY A 975 -62.92 -23.14 -7.62
CA GLY A 975 -63.79 -24.30 -7.71
C GLY A 975 -64.27 -24.63 -9.14
N LEU A 976 -63.55 -24.12 -10.15
CA LEU A 976 -63.77 -24.38 -11.57
C LEU A 976 -63.41 -25.80 -12.01
#